data_AF-W4H8T0-F1
#
_entry.id   AF-W4H8T0-F1
#
_cell.length_a   1.000
_cell.length_b   1.000
_cell.length_c   1.000
_cell.angle_alpha   90.00
_cell.angle_beta   90.00
_cell.angle_gamma   90.00
#
_symmetry.space_group_name_H-M   'P 1'
#
loop_
_entity.id
_entity.type
_entity.pdbx_description
1 polymer ?
#
loop_
_entity_poly.entity_id
_entity_poly.type
_entity_poly.pdbx_seq_one_letter_code
_entity_poly.pdbx_strand_id
1 'polypeptide(L)'
;MNGSTSLPTIQWSPSKISQVKCRPITTANAAPEMDEMMLLMTSIQDIDRQRSLLLNKVQQRCASSSLSPKKRQPRSLSTVDCRLEHHRLSTPHWDKVFPEDVVLCTQCGLDILVRALKLHHDNECTHRLVRCSQAGCTAIFKAISRQAHEASECVATRRNSKWLQLQAHDLQLVCCLDCESEITVRAISAHLNAECVKRRVACPRASLGCKRTDIPFDQLEVHDTDECIVGVRRRALLASAVATNQLVPCDWCNQPVVKRHMLDHKEDECMMRERQCPNAHLGCREWVPVGQFDQHLKSECVVTMERHAMADQAKLKDVLTPCRDCGALVKLRHMTLHRSATCPARLVPCVNVIHGCQAQLRFRDRHIHEHVDVSPEARAALRFASRSGHIRIGGGDDIKPPWCAEFWVWLHSKEDDVLYFMEQAIRWQECVRTTTSRLKEWQDKHKQLQETLKQGTVSHMSKPLETDALEIGEGIAGCKSILAEARARVKSLVADSLVVANTITDPSDRDELNAAVRAQTERLQPGWTADDWELYGNVGKWADLVNQSAKPEEDQQHAKWLAKRQQLLQAMESRQPADPRELARFLKQAKKELSRLDDKLAKCVDVPLALVQSATHGFHTLASSATAGLHVMMASTGMPGVHTFERRAKFNVDLPRCQWVHIAYNAAVDHISFFVNGVKATSAKGSFHLPVALIGAEEKAFRGHLQEVRFWSQDRPDVATSMHDVLGLVPELRGYWTFEEGAGEYVDDMAGQFPRSVAVNVDWVRYSTATVQVLGDPPTASYRQRNMCKVVTKRAFLALKHHQRNGKVKCSLGCGLEVDTKLLERHHKLDCPHRTMICREPYCGHVIKACDQPAHDATCDLRRLRDTLAAEYYRKHELVQCPFGCGLEIARKALPKHRKSECSNRLVLCDKCGRSYVQRNTRRHDLRECDAPQVLATKLMVVRARTRQESREHPGPRHRTKSAGDVL
;
A
#
# COMPACT_ATOMS: atom_id res chain seq x y z
N MET A 1 -17.17 16.05 -64.59
CA MET A 1 -18.23 16.01 -63.57
C MET A 1 -18.05 14.71 -62.80
N ASN A 2 -17.23 14.74 -61.74
CA ASN A 2 -17.66 14.90 -60.33
C ASN A 2 -18.33 13.60 -59.84
N GLY A 3 -17.78 12.80 -58.92
CA GLY A 3 -16.66 12.98 -57.98
C GLY A 3 -17.11 12.42 -56.62
N SER A 4 -16.64 11.25 -56.18
CA SER A 4 -15.46 11.06 -55.29
C SER A 4 -15.72 11.53 -53.84
N THR A 5 -15.43 10.79 -52.75
CA THR A 5 -14.64 9.54 -52.61
C THR A 5 -14.87 8.85 -51.26
N SER A 6 -14.41 7.61 -51.19
CA SER A 6 -14.26 6.67 -50.06
C SER A 6 -13.44 7.14 -48.83
N LEU A 7 -13.78 6.58 -47.64
CA LEU A 7 -12.93 5.94 -46.58
C LEU A 7 -11.56 6.57 -46.16
N PRO A 8 -11.15 6.50 -44.86
CA PRO A 8 -11.00 5.21 -44.17
C PRO A 8 -11.27 5.09 -42.67
N THR A 9 -11.47 3.83 -42.27
CA THR A 9 -11.36 3.29 -40.91
C THR A 9 -9.96 3.47 -40.33
N ILE A 10 -9.83 3.90 -39.07
CA ILE A 10 -8.61 3.73 -38.29
C ILE A 10 -8.81 2.57 -37.30
N GLN A 11 -8.18 1.43 -37.60
CA GLN A 11 -7.99 0.36 -36.62
C GLN A 11 -6.99 0.82 -35.56
N TRP A 12 -7.35 0.76 -34.28
CA TRP A 12 -6.35 0.77 -33.21
C TRP A 12 -5.83 -0.66 -33.00
N SER A 13 -4.71 -0.98 -33.65
CA SER A 13 -3.96 -2.20 -33.36
C SER A 13 -3.22 -2.06 -32.03
N PRO A 14 -3.31 -3.03 -31.09
CA PRO A 14 -2.45 -3.06 -29.92
C PRO A 14 -1.05 -3.53 -30.34
N SER A 15 -0.12 -2.62 -30.61
CA SER A 15 1.26 -2.98 -30.96
C SER A 15 2.26 -1.87 -30.66
N LYS A 16 3.34 -2.26 -29.95
CA LYS A 16 4.61 -1.53 -29.80
C LYS A 16 4.58 -0.24 -28.96
N ILE A 17 4.41 -0.41 -27.64
CA ILE A 17 5.22 0.40 -26.72
C ILE A 17 6.68 -0.04 -26.91
N SER A 18 7.55 0.92 -27.23
CA SER A 18 8.99 0.72 -27.33
C SER A 18 9.55 0.21 -26.01
N GLN A 19 10.25 -0.91 -26.03
CA GLN A 19 11.14 -1.28 -24.92
C GLN A 19 12.25 -0.22 -24.83
N VAL A 20 12.15 0.69 -23.86
CA VAL A 20 13.28 1.51 -23.45
C VAL A 20 14.34 0.57 -22.90
N LYS A 21 15.35 0.28 -23.72
CA LYS A 21 16.57 -0.39 -23.28
C LYS A 21 17.30 0.54 -22.31
N CYS A 22 17.03 0.39 -21.01
CA CYS A 22 17.94 0.86 -19.98
C CYS A 22 19.28 0.16 -20.23
N ARG A 23 20.27 0.92 -20.73
CA ARG A 23 21.66 0.46 -20.73
C ARG A 23 22.11 0.34 -19.27
N PRO A 24 22.79 -0.74 -18.86
CA PRO A 24 23.40 -0.77 -17.54
C PRO A 24 24.47 0.32 -17.48
N ILE A 25 24.35 1.23 -16.52
CA ILE A 25 25.40 2.20 -16.22
C ILE A 25 26.46 1.46 -15.40
N THR A 26 27.51 1.00 -16.08
CA THR A 26 28.75 0.56 -15.43
C THR A 26 29.60 1.79 -15.13
N THR A 27 29.42 2.38 -13.94
CA THR A 27 30.35 3.39 -13.39
C THR A 27 30.76 2.97 -11.98
N ALA A 28 32.04 3.16 -11.66
CA ALA A 28 32.66 2.61 -10.44
C ALA A 28 32.31 3.38 -9.14
N ASN A 29 31.41 4.37 -9.20
CA ASN A 29 31.15 5.33 -8.12
C ASN A 29 29.70 5.29 -7.57
N ALA A 30 28.95 4.21 -7.79
CA ALA A 30 27.54 4.11 -7.38
C ALA A 30 27.31 3.98 -5.84
N ALA A 31 28.35 3.70 -5.05
CA ALA A 31 28.25 3.59 -3.60
C ALA A 31 28.12 4.95 -2.87
N PRO A 32 29.04 5.93 -3.07
CA PRO A 32 28.97 7.21 -2.35
C PRO A 32 27.70 8.03 -2.61
N GLU A 33 27.15 8.02 -3.83
CA GLU A 33 25.88 8.73 -4.13
C GLU A 33 24.66 8.10 -3.41
N MET A 34 24.68 6.78 -3.20
CA MET A 34 23.64 6.08 -2.46
C MET A 34 23.73 6.38 -0.96
N ASP A 35 24.95 6.45 -0.42
CA ASP A 35 25.20 6.84 0.97
C ASP A 35 24.84 8.31 1.22
N GLU A 36 25.18 9.25 0.31
CA GLU A 36 24.73 10.65 0.40
C GLU A 36 23.19 10.76 0.37
N MET A 37 22.51 10.00 -0.51
CA MET A 37 21.05 10.02 -0.58
C MET A 37 20.39 9.41 0.67
N MET A 38 20.99 8.36 1.25
CA MET A 38 20.56 7.79 2.53
C MET A 38 20.79 8.78 3.69
N LEU A 39 21.94 9.46 3.72
CA LEU A 39 22.28 10.47 4.72
C LEU A 39 21.34 11.68 4.65
N LEU A 40 20.98 12.11 3.44
CA LEU A 40 20.00 13.16 3.19
C LEU A 40 18.60 12.76 3.68
N MET A 41 18.18 11.51 3.45
CA MET A 41 16.88 11.00 3.94
C MET A 41 16.82 10.85 5.46
N THR A 42 17.89 10.39 6.11
CA THR A 42 17.96 10.40 7.59
C THR A 42 17.94 11.83 8.14
N SER A 43 18.64 12.77 7.48
CA SER A 43 18.62 14.19 7.88
C SER A 43 17.23 14.81 7.75
N ILE A 44 16.48 14.50 6.69
CA ILE A 44 15.09 14.96 6.50
C ILE A 44 14.16 14.35 7.57
N GLN A 45 14.33 13.07 7.90
CA GLN A 45 13.56 12.41 8.95
C GLN A 45 13.84 13.00 10.34
N ASP A 46 15.09 13.32 10.66
CA ASP A 46 15.43 13.99 11.92
C ASP A 46 14.95 15.45 11.97
N ILE A 47 14.92 16.17 10.85
CA ILE A 47 14.30 17.51 10.77
C ILE A 47 12.80 17.45 11.08
N ASP A 48 12.04 16.52 10.52
CA ASP A 48 10.61 16.37 10.84
C ASP A 48 10.37 15.82 12.26
N ARG A 49 11.29 15.03 12.80
CA ARG A 49 11.29 14.60 14.21
C ARG A 49 11.54 15.78 15.16
N GLN A 50 12.50 16.64 14.86
CA GLN A 50 12.77 17.89 15.61
C GLN A 50 11.59 18.86 15.52
N ARG A 51 10.99 19.02 14.34
CA ARG A 51 9.76 19.82 14.13
C ARG A 51 8.59 19.31 14.98
N SER A 52 8.42 18.00 15.06
CA SER A 52 7.41 17.34 15.91
C SER A 52 7.69 17.51 17.41
N LEU A 53 8.97 17.48 17.83
CA LEU A 53 9.39 17.76 19.20
C LEU A 53 9.18 19.22 19.60
N LEU A 54 9.42 20.18 18.69
CA LEU A 54 9.18 21.60 18.91
C LEU A 54 7.68 21.92 19.03
N LEU A 55 6.83 21.30 18.19
CA LEU A 55 5.37 21.42 18.29
C LEU A 55 4.84 20.87 19.64
N ASN A 56 5.36 19.74 20.11
CA ASN A 56 5.03 19.19 21.43
C ASN A 56 5.55 20.08 22.58
N LYS A 57 6.76 20.65 22.49
CA LYS A 57 7.28 21.64 23.47
C LYS A 57 6.41 22.90 23.55
N VAL A 58 5.83 23.35 22.43
CA VAL A 58 4.89 24.48 22.40
C VAL A 58 3.54 24.11 23.04
N GLN A 59 2.98 22.94 22.75
CA GLN A 59 1.75 22.47 23.39
C GLN A 59 1.89 22.26 24.91
N GLN A 60 3.03 21.74 25.39
CA GLN A 60 3.28 21.56 26.82
C GLN A 60 3.45 22.89 27.59
N ARG A 61 4.05 23.92 26.98
CA ARG A 61 4.13 25.27 27.60
C ARG A 61 2.76 25.92 27.80
N CYS A 62 1.79 25.60 26.96
CA CYS A 62 0.41 26.09 27.10
C CYS A 62 -0.41 25.36 28.18
N ALA A 63 0.08 24.24 28.73
CA ALA A 63 -0.66 23.42 29.70
C ALA A 63 -0.40 23.78 31.18
N SER A 64 0.62 24.59 31.48
CA SER A 64 1.08 24.90 32.85
C SER A 64 0.93 26.36 33.28
N SER A 65 0.29 27.21 32.46
CA SER A 65 0.13 28.65 32.73
C SER A 65 -1.32 29.02 33.06
N SER A 66 -1.70 28.91 34.33
CA SER A 66 -3.03 29.33 34.82
C SER A 66 -3.10 30.85 35.03
N LEU A 67 -3.18 31.62 33.94
CA LEU A 67 -3.53 33.05 33.96
C LEU A 67 -4.54 33.36 32.85
N SER A 68 -5.68 33.94 33.24
CA SER A 68 -6.82 34.22 32.36
C SER A 68 -6.64 35.51 31.53
N PRO A 69 -6.69 35.47 30.18
CA PRO A 69 -6.69 36.66 29.35
C PRO A 69 -8.11 37.18 29.08
N LYS A 70 -8.28 38.51 29.14
CA LYS A 70 -9.52 39.20 28.73
C LYS A 70 -9.74 39.06 27.22
N LYS A 71 -10.97 38.72 26.80
CA LYS A 71 -11.35 38.62 25.38
C LYS A 71 -11.25 39.98 24.68
N ARG A 72 -10.45 40.06 23.60
CA ARG A 72 -10.66 41.02 22.49
C ARG A 72 -11.37 40.27 21.36
N GLN A 73 -12.38 40.89 20.75
CA GLN A 73 -13.09 40.32 19.60
C GLN A 73 -12.27 40.52 18.31
N PRO A 74 -12.10 39.51 17.45
CA PRO A 74 -11.69 39.70 16.06
C PRO A 74 -12.87 40.15 15.20
N ARG A 75 -12.62 41.00 14.19
CA ARG A 75 -13.60 41.39 13.17
C ARG A 75 -13.86 40.21 12.21
N SER A 76 -15.10 40.07 11.77
CA SER A 76 -15.52 39.05 10.79
C SER A 76 -14.99 39.35 9.38
N LEU A 77 -14.31 38.38 8.78
CA LEU A 77 -14.02 38.33 7.34
C LEU A 77 -15.17 37.64 6.58
N SER A 78 -15.26 37.89 5.27
CA SER A 78 -16.41 37.50 4.45
C SER A 78 -16.35 36.05 3.96
N THR A 79 -17.51 35.47 3.65
CA THR A 79 -17.67 34.09 3.17
C THR A 79 -17.15 33.84 1.74
N VAL A 80 -16.56 34.84 1.08
CA VAL A 80 -16.05 34.76 -0.29
C VAL A 80 -14.58 34.32 -0.33
N ASP A 81 -13.78 34.72 0.66
CA ASP A 81 -12.32 34.52 0.67
C ASP A 81 -11.92 33.06 0.93
N CYS A 82 -12.74 32.29 1.65
CA CYS A 82 -12.46 30.88 1.97
C CYS A 82 -12.54 29.91 0.77
N ARG A 83 -13.01 30.33 -0.42
CA ARG A 83 -13.01 29.47 -1.62
C ARG A 83 -11.75 29.58 -2.48
N LEU A 84 -10.91 30.62 -2.30
CA LEU A 84 -9.71 30.79 -3.12
C LEU A 84 -8.47 30.07 -2.57
N GLU A 85 -8.34 29.89 -1.26
CA GLU A 85 -7.19 29.16 -0.70
C GLU A 85 -7.30 27.64 -0.87
N HIS A 86 -8.51 27.08 -0.76
CA HIS A 86 -8.69 25.63 -0.79
C HIS A 86 -8.39 24.98 -2.17
N HIS A 87 -8.26 25.78 -3.23
CA HIS A 87 -7.91 25.34 -4.58
C HIS A 87 -6.41 25.49 -4.92
N ARG A 88 -5.59 26.03 -4.00
CA ARG A 88 -4.14 26.24 -4.19
C ARG A 88 -3.24 25.14 -3.63
N LEU A 89 -3.80 24.13 -2.95
CA LEU A 89 -3.05 23.08 -2.26
C LEU A 89 -3.27 21.67 -2.83
N SER A 90 -3.86 21.55 -4.02
CA SER A 90 -4.08 20.26 -4.68
C SER A 90 -3.48 20.22 -6.09
N THR A 91 -2.46 19.36 -6.25
CA THR A 91 -1.77 18.91 -7.48
C THR A 91 -0.64 19.81 -8.05
N PRO A 92 0.40 19.20 -8.67
CA PRO A 92 1.77 19.73 -8.58
C PRO A 92 2.29 20.44 -9.85
N HIS A 93 3.40 21.13 -9.65
CA HIS A 93 4.13 21.94 -10.63
C HIS A 93 4.97 21.08 -11.61
N TRP A 94 4.75 21.23 -12.92
CA TRP A 94 5.80 21.17 -13.94
C TRP A 94 5.39 21.89 -15.24
N ASP A 95 6.42 22.37 -15.94
CA ASP A 95 6.52 23.08 -17.23
C ASP A 95 5.33 23.14 -18.19
N LYS A 96 4.98 24.37 -18.61
CA LYS A 96 5.28 24.88 -19.96
C LYS A 96 5.01 26.38 -20.09
N VAL A 97 6.00 27.12 -20.60
CA VAL A 97 5.81 28.48 -21.12
C VAL A 97 5.09 28.38 -22.47
N PHE A 98 3.93 29.03 -22.59
CA PHE A 98 3.29 29.34 -23.88
C PHE A 98 3.01 30.85 -23.93
N PRO A 99 3.52 31.59 -24.94
CA PRO A 99 3.39 33.04 -25.01
C PRO A 99 2.20 33.47 -25.89
N GLU A 100 1.00 33.68 -25.32
CA GLU A 100 -0.13 34.23 -26.10
C GLU A 100 -1.23 34.96 -25.27
N ASP A 101 -0.99 35.24 -23.98
CA ASP A 101 -1.99 35.78 -23.02
C ASP A 101 -1.88 37.31 -22.77
N VAL A 102 -1.37 38.07 -23.74
CA VAL A 102 -1.01 39.51 -23.62
C VAL A 102 -1.87 40.37 -24.56
N VAL A 103 -2.41 41.48 -24.05
CA VAL A 103 -3.28 42.42 -24.78
C VAL A 103 -2.80 43.85 -24.59
N LEU A 104 -2.79 44.62 -25.68
CA LEU A 104 -2.49 46.06 -25.68
C LEU A 104 -3.53 46.85 -24.88
N CYS A 105 -3.06 47.61 -23.90
CA CYS A 105 -3.88 48.59 -23.20
C CYS A 105 -4.22 49.76 -24.14
N THR A 106 -5.50 49.92 -24.48
CA THR A 106 -5.97 50.91 -25.47
C THR A 106 -5.77 52.37 -25.07
N GLN A 107 -5.40 52.64 -23.80
CA GLN A 107 -5.17 54.00 -23.29
C GLN A 107 -3.69 54.42 -23.24
N CYS A 108 -2.76 53.47 -23.09
CA CYS A 108 -1.32 53.76 -22.97
C CYS A 108 -0.43 53.01 -23.98
N GLY A 109 -0.99 52.07 -24.75
CA GLY A 109 -0.26 51.32 -25.78
C GLY A 109 0.74 50.29 -25.26
N LEU A 110 0.68 49.94 -23.96
CA LEU A 110 1.54 48.92 -23.37
C LEU A 110 0.90 47.53 -23.43
N ASP A 111 1.75 46.52 -23.62
CA ASP A 111 1.40 45.10 -23.61
C ASP A 111 1.17 44.60 -22.18
N ILE A 112 -0.06 44.18 -21.86
CA ILE A 112 -0.46 43.80 -20.50
C ILE A 112 -1.21 42.47 -20.51
N LEU A 113 -0.88 41.61 -19.55
CA LEU A 113 -1.59 40.34 -19.34
C LEU A 113 -3.09 40.60 -19.11
N VAL A 114 -3.96 39.90 -19.83
CA VAL A 114 -5.43 40.12 -19.81
C VAL A 114 -6.00 40.14 -18.38
N ARG A 115 -5.46 39.27 -17.51
CA ARG A 115 -5.81 39.14 -16.08
C ARG A 115 -5.50 40.40 -15.24
N ALA A 116 -4.49 41.18 -15.61
CA ALA A 116 -4.03 42.38 -14.91
C ALA A 116 -4.56 43.69 -15.51
N LEU A 117 -5.11 43.66 -16.74
CA LEU A 117 -5.52 44.84 -17.50
C LEU A 117 -6.49 45.77 -16.75
N LYS A 118 -7.37 45.22 -15.89
CA LYS A 118 -8.30 46.04 -15.10
C LYS A 118 -7.60 46.79 -13.97
N LEU A 119 -6.72 46.11 -13.21
CA LEU A 119 -5.94 46.75 -12.14
C LEU A 119 -5.04 47.87 -12.71
N HIS A 120 -4.47 47.63 -13.90
CA HIS A 120 -3.67 48.62 -14.59
C HIS A 120 -4.49 49.89 -14.92
N HIS A 121 -5.65 49.76 -15.56
CA HIS A 121 -6.49 50.91 -15.90
C HIS A 121 -6.86 51.77 -14.68
N ASP A 122 -7.23 51.13 -13.57
CA ASP A 122 -7.72 51.81 -12.38
C ASP A 122 -6.58 52.50 -11.60
N ASN A 123 -5.40 51.90 -11.50
CA ASN A 123 -4.35 52.32 -10.55
C ASN A 123 -2.98 52.68 -11.16
N GLU A 124 -2.62 52.14 -12.32
CA GLU A 124 -1.23 52.20 -12.84
C GLU A 124 -1.12 52.95 -14.17
N CYS A 125 -2.19 52.99 -14.97
CA CYS A 125 -2.20 53.64 -16.27
C CYS A 125 -1.88 55.15 -16.13
N THR A 126 -0.85 55.60 -16.84
CA THR A 126 -0.38 56.99 -16.86
C THR A 126 -1.37 57.96 -17.50
N HIS A 127 -2.25 57.44 -18.38
CA HIS A 127 -3.25 58.20 -19.09
C HIS A 127 -4.66 58.13 -18.48
N ARG A 128 -4.83 57.43 -17.35
CA ARG A 128 -6.11 57.45 -16.60
C ARG A 128 -6.44 58.85 -16.11
N LEU A 129 -7.72 59.17 -16.01
CA LEU A 129 -8.21 60.47 -15.56
C LEU A 129 -8.29 60.52 -14.03
N VAL A 130 -7.65 61.54 -13.44
CA VAL A 130 -7.63 61.81 -11.99
C VAL A 130 -8.03 63.25 -11.71
N ARG A 131 -8.49 63.52 -10.48
CA ARG A 131 -8.93 64.85 -10.03
C ARG A 131 -7.82 65.53 -9.23
N CYS A 132 -7.76 66.86 -9.25
CA CYS A 132 -6.83 67.63 -8.41
C CYS A 132 -7.08 67.35 -6.92
N SER A 133 -6.01 67.23 -6.12
CA SER A 133 -6.10 66.95 -4.68
C SER A 133 -6.17 68.19 -3.79
N GLN A 134 -6.04 69.39 -4.36
CA GLN A 134 -6.05 70.64 -3.60
C GLN A 134 -7.48 71.12 -3.37
N ALA A 135 -7.82 71.39 -2.10
CA ALA A 135 -9.15 71.84 -1.71
C ALA A 135 -9.53 73.14 -2.43
N GLY A 136 -10.64 73.13 -3.17
CA GLY A 136 -11.10 74.26 -4.00
C GLY A 136 -10.66 74.21 -5.46
N CYS A 137 -9.91 73.21 -5.91
CA CYS A 137 -9.67 72.95 -7.34
C CYS A 137 -10.45 71.71 -7.82
N THR A 138 -11.27 71.87 -8.86
CA THR A 138 -12.15 70.81 -9.40
C THR A 138 -11.66 70.19 -10.70
N ALA A 139 -10.44 70.54 -11.15
CA ALA A 139 -9.88 70.09 -12.42
C ALA A 139 -9.71 68.55 -12.47
N ILE A 140 -9.98 67.97 -13.65
CA ILE A 140 -9.77 66.56 -13.97
C ILE A 140 -8.82 66.48 -15.17
N PHE A 141 -7.74 65.71 -15.03
CA PHE A 141 -6.67 65.61 -16.03
C PHE A 141 -6.08 64.19 -16.05
N LYS A 142 -5.28 63.86 -17.08
CA LYS A 142 -4.54 62.60 -17.14
C LYS A 142 -3.50 62.56 -16.02
N ALA A 143 -3.29 61.41 -15.38
CA ALA A 143 -2.41 61.29 -14.21
C ALA A 143 -0.98 61.85 -14.43
N ILE A 144 -0.42 61.67 -15.63
CA ILE A 144 0.87 62.24 -16.04
C ILE A 144 0.93 63.78 -16.01
N SER A 145 -0.19 64.48 -16.18
CA SER A 145 -0.26 65.95 -16.24
C SER A 145 -0.34 66.63 -14.86
N ARG A 146 -0.34 65.85 -13.77
CA ARG A 146 -0.59 66.37 -12.41
C ARG A 146 0.44 67.39 -11.94
N GLN A 147 1.74 67.14 -12.13
CA GLN A 147 2.79 68.06 -11.69
C GLN A 147 2.74 69.40 -12.43
N ALA A 148 2.45 69.39 -13.73
CA ALA A 148 2.27 70.62 -14.51
C ALA A 148 1.09 71.45 -13.97
N HIS A 149 -0.05 70.79 -13.71
CA HIS A 149 -1.22 71.44 -13.14
C HIS A 149 -0.94 72.06 -11.76
N GLU A 150 -0.34 71.32 -10.84
CA GLU A 150 -0.07 71.79 -9.46
C GLU A 150 0.95 72.95 -9.43
N ALA A 151 1.90 72.99 -10.38
CA ALA A 151 2.96 73.99 -10.46
C ALA A 151 2.52 75.35 -11.06
N SER A 152 1.69 75.36 -12.11
CA SER A 152 1.37 76.60 -12.85
C SER A 152 -0.13 76.90 -12.99
N GLU A 153 -0.99 75.89 -13.08
CA GLU A 153 -2.42 76.06 -13.41
C GLU A 153 -3.34 76.06 -12.18
N CYS A 154 -2.89 75.46 -11.07
CA CYS A 154 -3.66 75.36 -9.85
C CYS A 154 -3.95 76.75 -9.23
N VAL A 155 -5.22 77.13 -9.25
CA VAL A 155 -5.74 78.42 -8.75
C VAL A 155 -5.42 78.62 -7.26
N ALA A 156 -5.41 77.54 -6.47
CA ALA A 156 -5.08 77.59 -5.04
C ALA A 156 -3.62 77.98 -4.81
N THR A 157 -2.66 77.35 -5.52
CA THR A 157 -1.22 77.62 -5.38
C THR A 157 -0.91 79.08 -5.73
N ARG A 158 -1.44 79.56 -6.87
CA ARG A 158 -1.17 80.91 -7.39
C ARG A 158 -1.66 82.02 -6.46
N ARG A 159 -2.73 81.79 -5.69
CA ARG A 159 -3.27 82.74 -4.71
C ARG A 159 -2.35 82.93 -3.51
N ASN A 160 -1.74 81.86 -3.02
CA ASN A 160 -0.83 81.90 -1.87
C ASN A 160 0.50 82.59 -2.21
N SER A 161 1.08 82.32 -3.39
CA SER A 161 2.32 82.95 -3.84
C SER A 161 2.21 84.49 -3.93
N LYS A 162 1.05 84.99 -4.38
CA LYS A 162 0.80 86.43 -4.55
C LYS A 162 0.64 87.17 -3.22
N TRP A 163 0.28 86.47 -2.15
CA TRP A 163 0.17 87.05 -0.80
C TRP A 163 1.56 87.27 -0.17
N LEU A 164 2.48 86.32 -0.35
CA LEU A 164 3.86 86.39 0.15
C LEU A 164 4.72 87.49 -0.51
N GLN A 165 4.43 87.88 -1.75
CA GLN A 165 5.17 88.95 -2.44
C GLN A 165 4.82 90.38 -1.98
N LEU A 166 3.72 90.57 -1.25
CA LEU A 166 3.22 91.91 -0.89
C LEU A 166 3.79 92.47 0.44
N GLN A 167 4.53 91.66 1.21
CA GLN A 167 5.05 92.05 2.54
C GLN A 167 6.46 92.71 2.55
N ALA A 168 7.04 93.04 1.40
CA ALA A 168 8.50 93.30 1.29
C ALA A 168 8.97 94.73 0.93
N HIS A 169 8.13 95.77 0.96
CA HIS A 169 8.50 97.13 0.52
C HIS A 169 7.85 98.26 1.35
N ASP A 170 8.35 98.52 2.57
CA ASP A 170 7.52 99.12 3.64
C ASP A 170 8.08 100.37 4.37
N LEU A 171 9.00 101.17 3.77
CA LEU A 171 9.62 102.33 4.47
C LEU A 171 9.82 103.60 3.61
N GLN A 172 8.77 104.43 3.47
CA GLN A 172 8.89 105.88 3.18
C GLN A 172 7.57 106.64 3.54
N LEU A 173 7.68 107.73 4.32
CA LEU A 173 6.58 108.46 5.00
C LEU A 173 6.38 109.91 4.48
N VAL A 174 5.13 110.40 4.48
CA VAL A 174 4.66 111.73 4.01
C VAL A 174 3.40 112.17 4.81
N CYS A 175 3.21 113.46 5.09
CA CYS A 175 2.12 113.95 5.97
C CYS A 175 0.79 114.28 5.25
N CYS A 176 -0.36 114.07 5.91
CA CYS A 176 -1.72 114.35 5.39
C CYS A 176 -2.29 115.69 5.87
N LEU A 177 -2.89 116.47 4.97
CA LEU A 177 -3.31 117.86 5.23
C LEU A 177 -4.63 118.04 6.01
N ASP A 178 -5.54 117.05 6.03
CA ASP A 178 -6.86 117.20 6.69
C ASP A 178 -6.85 116.81 8.19
N CYS A 179 -5.80 116.11 8.63
CA CYS A 179 -5.66 115.56 9.98
C CYS A 179 -4.23 115.66 10.56
N GLU A 180 -3.28 116.19 9.77
CA GLU A 180 -1.90 116.50 10.17
C GLU A 180 -1.04 115.29 10.63
N SER A 181 -1.37 114.07 10.21
CA SER A 181 -0.63 112.84 10.56
C SER A 181 0.35 112.35 9.48
N GLU A 182 1.52 111.86 9.89
CA GLU A 182 2.54 111.25 9.01
C GLU A 182 2.18 109.81 8.62
N ILE A 183 2.07 109.54 7.32
CA ILE A 183 1.51 108.31 6.74
C ILE A 183 2.40 107.85 5.57
N THR A 184 2.48 106.55 5.23
CA THR A 184 3.34 106.14 4.10
C THR A 184 2.79 106.62 2.75
N VAL A 185 3.66 106.83 1.76
CA VAL A 185 3.26 107.34 0.41
C VAL A 185 2.14 106.51 -0.21
N ARG A 186 2.10 105.19 0.04
CA ARG A 186 1.00 104.32 -0.39
C ARG A 186 -0.28 104.45 0.44
N ALA A 187 -0.15 104.73 1.74
CA ALA A 187 -1.28 104.75 2.67
C ALA A 187 -2.04 106.08 2.69
N ILE A 188 -1.55 107.18 2.11
CA ILE A 188 -2.24 108.48 2.17
C ILE A 188 -3.66 108.45 1.53
N SER A 189 -3.85 107.65 0.47
CA SER A 189 -5.17 107.42 -0.15
C SER A 189 -6.07 106.51 0.70
N ALA A 190 -5.49 105.47 1.32
CA ALA A 190 -6.22 104.61 2.25
C ALA A 190 -6.69 105.41 3.47
N HIS A 191 -5.81 106.27 4.00
CA HIS A 191 -6.09 107.13 5.13
C HIS A 191 -7.30 108.04 4.86
N LEU A 192 -7.26 108.86 3.81
CA LEU A 192 -8.36 109.79 3.50
C LEU A 192 -9.72 109.09 3.32
N ASN A 193 -9.73 107.88 2.76
CA ASN A 193 -10.94 107.13 2.47
C ASN A 193 -11.44 106.22 3.62
N ALA A 194 -10.56 105.78 4.53
CA ALA A 194 -10.88 104.74 5.52
C ALA A 194 -10.44 105.01 6.96
N GLU A 195 -9.51 105.93 7.22
CA GLU A 195 -8.92 106.14 8.55
C GLU A 195 -9.08 107.58 9.06
N CYS A 196 -9.17 108.57 8.15
CA CYS A 196 -9.46 109.96 8.50
C CYS A 196 -10.78 110.04 9.28
N VAL A 197 -10.73 110.63 10.47
CA VAL A 197 -11.87 110.72 11.39
C VAL A 197 -13.00 111.57 10.80
N LYS A 198 -12.66 112.59 9.99
CA LYS A 198 -13.61 113.51 9.34
C LYS A 198 -14.14 113.03 7.98
N ARG A 199 -13.87 111.78 7.58
CA ARG A 199 -14.40 111.22 6.32
C ARG A 199 -15.93 111.12 6.35
N ARG A 200 -16.58 111.31 5.19
CA ARG A 200 -18.03 111.12 5.03
C ARG A 200 -18.33 109.70 4.60
N VAL A 201 -19.32 109.08 5.22
CA VAL A 201 -19.74 107.68 4.99
C VAL A 201 -21.26 107.55 4.93
N ALA A 202 -21.72 106.56 4.18
CA ALA A 202 -23.12 106.18 4.17
C ALA A 202 -23.46 105.26 5.35
N CYS A 203 -24.74 105.27 5.78
CA CYS A 203 -25.23 104.33 6.78
C CYS A 203 -24.99 102.87 6.32
N PRO A 204 -24.38 101.98 7.13
CA PRO A 204 -24.16 100.57 6.77
C PRO A 204 -25.43 99.81 6.40
N ARG A 205 -26.60 100.29 6.85
CA ARG A 205 -27.92 99.71 6.58
C ARG A 205 -28.68 100.45 5.46
N ALA A 206 -28.00 101.29 4.68
CA ALA A 206 -28.61 102.01 3.55
C ALA A 206 -29.15 101.05 2.47
N SER A 207 -28.41 100.00 2.15
CA SER A 207 -28.83 98.91 1.25
C SER A 207 -30.05 98.12 1.74
N LEU A 208 -30.40 98.24 3.03
CA LEU A 208 -31.59 97.63 3.64
C LEU A 208 -32.73 98.63 3.86
N GLY A 209 -32.60 99.86 3.33
CA GLY A 209 -33.67 100.87 3.29
C GLY A 209 -33.42 102.15 4.11
N CYS A 210 -32.26 102.34 4.74
CA CYS A 210 -31.92 103.63 5.36
C CYS A 210 -31.51 104.67 4.28
N LYS A 211 -31.95 105.94 4.41
CA LYS A 211 -31.77 106.96 3.36
C LYS A 211 -30.56 107.89 3.53
N ARG A 212 -29.78 107.79 4.62
CA ARG A 212 -28.68 108.72 4.94
C ARG A 212 -27.35 108.21 4.38
N THR A 213 -26.66 109.04 3.58
CA THR A 213 -25.49 108.62 2.77
C THR A 213 -24.21 109.46 2.97
N ASP A 214 -24.26 110.52 3.77
CA ASP A 214 -23.24 111.59 3.83
C ASP A 214 -22.82 111.99 5.27
N ILE A 215 -22.89 111.02 6.19
CA ILE A 215 -22.66 111.21 7.63
C ILE A 215 -21.15 111.26 7.92
N PRO A 216 -20.63 112.23 8.69
CA PRO A 216 -19.27 112.17 9.24
C PRO A 216 -19.06 110.89 10.06
N PHE A 217 -17.94 110.18 9.89
CA PHE A 217 -17.75 108.85 10.49
C PHE A 217 -17.84 108.86 12.04
N ASP A 218 -17.37 109.92 12.69
CA ASP A 218 -17.48 110.16 14.13
C ASP A 218 -18.92 110.28 14.65
N GLN A 219 -19.90 110.53 13.78
CA GLN A 219 -21.33 110.63 14.13
C GLN A 219 -22.14 109.39 13.71
N LEU A 220 -21.50 108.33 13.20
CA LEU A 220 -22.20 107.18 12.63
C LEU A 220 -22.87 106.27 13.68
N GLU A 221 -22.26 106.08 14.85
CA GLU A 221 -22.79 105.15 15.87
C GLU A 221 -24.16 105.60 16.41
N VAL A 222 -24.30 106.89 16.73
CA VAL A 222 -25.54 107.50 17.23
C VAL A 222 -26.70 107.33 16.21
N HIS A 223 -26.40 107.41 14.92
CA HIS A 223 -27.38 107.16 13.88
C HIS A 223 -27.83 105.68 13.84
N ASP A 224 -26.92 104.73 14.09
CA ASP A 224 -27.22 103.30 13.98
C ASP A 224 -27.98 102.73 15.19
N THR A 225 -27.82 103.33 16.38
CA THR A 225 -28.51 102.93 17.62
C THR A 225 -29.95 103.40 17.66
N ASP A 226 -30.17 104.69 17.38
CA ASP A 226 -31.40 105.41 17.78
C ASP A 226 -32.21 105.95 16.59
N GLU A 227 -31.59 106.24 15.45
CA GLU A 227 -32.27 106.76 14.25
C GLU A 227 -32.54 105.68 13.17
N CYS A 228 -31.82 104.56 13.19
CA CYS A 228 -31.87 103.58 12.11
C CYS A 228 -33.06 102.59 12.23
N ILE A 229 -34.11 102.84 11.44
CA ILE A 229 -35.35 102.03 11.35
C ILE A 229 -35.09 100.52 11.18
N VAL A 230 -34.08 100.14 10.37
CA VAL A 230 -33.70 98.75 10.13
C VAL A 230 -33.11 98.08 11.39
N GLY A 231 -32.31 98.84 12.15
CA GLY A 231 -31.67 98.40 13.39
C GLY A 231 -32.65 98.10 14.51
N VAL A 232 -33.74 98.87 14.59
CA VAL A 232 -34.82 98.64 15.57
C VAL A 232 -35.62 97.38 15.22
N ARG A 233 -36.06 97.21 13.96
CA ARG A 233 -36.85 96.03 13.53
C ARG A 233 -36.12 94.70 13.70
N ARG A 234 -34.81 94.64 13.41
CA ARG A 234 -34.02 93.40 13.52
C ARG A 234 -33.95 92.87 14.96
N ARG A 235 -33.88 93.76 15.96
CA ARG A 235 -33.85 93.39 17.38
C ARG A 235 -35.13 92.68 17.83
N ALA A 236 -36.30 93.12 17.35
CA ALA A 236 -37.59 92.49 17.67
C ALA A 236 -37.72 91.04 17.15
N LEU A 237 -37.19 90.74 15.96
CA LEU A 237 -37.26 89.39 15.37
C LEU A 237 -36.35 88.37 16.10
N LEU A 238 -35.23 88.81 16.67
CA LEU A 238 -34.33 87.91 17.41
C LEU A 238 -34.94 87.47 18.76
N ALA A 239 -35.74 88.33 19.39
CA ALA A 239 -36.42 88.01 20.64
C ALA A 239 -37.48 86.90 20.49
N SER A 240 -38.20 86.85 19.37
CA SER A 240 -39.26 85.84 19.15
C SER A 240 -38.74 84.45 18.75
N ALA A 241 -37.52 84.36 18.21
CA ALA A 241 -36.90 83.09 17.80
C ALA A 241 -36.43 82.18 18.96
N VAL A 242 -36.36 82.71 20.19
CA VAL A 242 -35.90 81.96 21.38
C VAL A 242 -36.95 80.95 21.85
N ALA A 243 -38.25 81.25 21.72
CA ALA A 243 -39.33 80.40 22.21
C ALA A 243 -39.58 79.14 21.35
N THR A 244 -39.32 79.20 20.05
CA THR A 244 -39.60 78.09 19.11
C THR A 244 -38.48 77.04 19.01
N ASN A 245 -37.26 77.36 19.47
CA ASN A 245 -36.10 76.47 19.43
C ASN A 245 -35.78 75.83 20.80
N GLN A 246 -36.74 75.83 21.74
CA GLN A 246 -36.56 75.22 23.06
C GLN A 246 -36.30 73.71 22.95
N LEU A 247 -35.27 73.23 23.67
CA LEU A 247 -34.96 71.80 23.83
C LEU A 247 -35.85 71.19 24.91
N VAL A 248 -36.46 70.05 24.61
CA VAL A 248 -37.34 69.27 25.50
C VAL A 248 -36.87 67.81 25.45
N PRO A 249 -36.80 67.07 26.58
CA PRO A 249 -36.45 65.65 26.55
C PRO A 249 -37.55 64.82 25.84
N CYS A 250 -37.14 63.82 25.06
CA CYS A 250 -38.06 62.87 24.42
C CYS A 250 -38.56 61.81 25.41
N ASP A 251 -39.89 61.66 25.52
CA ASP A 251 -40.54 60.77 26.50
C ASP A 251 -40.17 59.27 26.40
N TRP A 252 -39.52 58.84 25.30
CA TRP A 252 -39.17 57.43 25.05
C TRP A 252 -37.68 57.11 25.27
N CYS A 253 -36.78 58.05 25.02
CA CYS A 253 -35.32 57.86 25.12
C CYS A 253 -34.62 58.88 26.03
N ASN A 254 -35.35 59.86 26.57
CA ASN A 254 -34.89 61.00 27.36
C ASN A 254 -33.82 61.89 26.69
N GLN A 255 -33.56 61.75 25.39
CA GLN A 255 -32.64 62.64 24.67
C GLN A 255 -33.26 64.03 24.48
N PRO A 256 -32.48 65.12 24.62
CA PRO A 256 -32.97 66.48 24.42
C PRO A 256 -33.15 66.79 22.93
N VAL A 257 -34.39 67.02 22.50
CA VAL A 257 -34.77 67.30 21.11
C VAL A 257 -35.42 68.68 21.03
N VAL A 258 -35.18 69.42 19.95
CA VAL A 258 -35.86 70.71 19.72
C VAL A 258 -37.36 70.46 19.57
N LYS A 259 -38.21 71.18 20.31
CA LYS A 259 -39.66 70.91 20.42
C LYS A 259 -40.38 70.68 19.08
N ARG A 260 -39.98 71.39 18.01
CA ARG A 260 -40.55 71.26 16.66
C ARG A 260 -40.17 69.96 15.91
N HIS A 261 -39.06 69.31 16.29
CA HIS A 261 -38.53 68.08 15.69
C HIS A 261 -38.81 66.83 16.56
N MET A 262 -39.64 66.97 17.60
CA MET A 262 -39.97 65.88 18.52
C MET A 262 -40.74 64.73 17.84
N LEU A 263 -41.50 65.00 16.78
CA LEU A 263 -42.20 63.99 15.99
C LEU A 263 -41.22 63.22 15.10
N ASP A 264 -40.45 63.95 14.26
CA ASP A 264 -39.38 63.40 13.41
C ASP A 264 -38.47 62.44 14.20
N HIS A 265 -38.04 62.89 15.39
CA HIS A 265 -37.20 62.07 16.27
C HIS A 265 -37.90 60.80 16.75
N LYS A 266 -39.19 60.87 17.14
CA LYS A 266 -39.93 59.69 17.63
C LYS A 266 -40.17 58.65 16.54
N GLU A 267 -40.51 59.07 15.32
CA GLU A 267 -40.89 58.17 14.23
C GLU A 267 -39.70 57.51 13.52
N ASP A 268 -38.63 58.28 13.28
CA ASP A 268 -37.50 57.85 12.44
C ASP A 268 -36.21 57.60 13.22
N GLU A 269 -35.87 58.42 14.22
CA GLU A 269 -34.55 58.37 14.88
C GLU A 269 -34.52 57.55 16.17
N CYS A 270 -35.62 57.55 16.94
CA CYS A 270 -35.63 57.06 18.32
C CYS A 270 -35.35 55.54 18.38
N MET A 271 -34.31 55.14 19.10
CA MET A 271 -33.91 53.72 19.23
C MET A 271 -34.89 52.87 20.05
N MET A 272 -35.76 53.53 20.84
CA MET A 272 -36.81 52.88 21.63
C MET A 272 -38.12 52.68 20.84
N ARG A 273 -38.19 53.10 19.57
CA ARG A 273 -39.36 52.83 18.72
C ARG A 273 -39.49 51.32 18.45
N GLU A 274 -40.68 50.79 18.61
CA GLU A 274 -40.97 49.37 18.37
C GLU A 274 -41.26 49.11 16.88
N ARG A 275 -40.66 48.05 16.35
CA ARG A 275 -40.91 47.54 14.99
C ARG A 275 -40.94 46.00 15.04
N GLN A 276 -41.59 45.36 14.08
CA GLN A 276 -41.60 43.90 13.99
C GLN A 276 -40.18 43.35 13.79
N CYS A 277 -39.90 42.20 14.40
CA CYS A 277 -38.66 41.46 14.20
C CYS A 277 -38.37 41.25 12.69
N PRO A 278 -37.12 41.43 12.20
CA PRO A 278 -36.77 41.16 10.80
C PRO A 278 -37.12 39.74 10.32
N ASN A 279 -37.13 38.76 11.24
CA ASN A 279 -37.52 37.37 10.97
C ASN A 279 -39.05 37.14 11.06
N ALA A 280 -39.90 38.17 11.09
CA ALA A 280 -41.36 38.01 11.16
C ALA A 280 -41.95 37.24 9.97
N HIS A 281 -41.40 37.47 8.76
CA HIS A 281 -41.73 36.71 7.56
C HIS A 281 -41.38 35.21 7.65
N LEU A 282 -40.57 34.80 8.63
CA LEU A 282 -40.16 33.43 8.91
C LEU A 282 -40.84 32.85 10.16
N GLY A 283 -41.71 33.61 10.84
CA GLY A 283 -42.52 33.14 11.97
C GLY A 283 -42.37 33.93 13.28
N CYS A 284 -41.39 34.82 13.42
CA CYS A 284 -41.18 35.55 14.69
C CYS A 284 -42.13 36.74 14.85
N ARG A 285 -43.20 36.62 15.65
CA ARG A 285 -44.26 37.65 15.76
C ARG A 285 -44.01 38.78 16.75
N GLU A 286 -42.80 38.86 17.32
CA GLU A 286 -42.46 39.84 18.36
C GLU A 286 -42.19 41.24 17.77
N TRP A 287 -42.69 42.25 18.47
CA TRP A 287 -42.34 43.65 18.27
C TRP A 287 -41.24 44.00 19.26
N VAL A 288 -40.16 44.60 18.76
CA VAL A 288 -38.93 44.82 19.54
C VAL A 288 -38.46 46.26 19.31
N PRO A 289 -37.90 46.95 20.32
CA PRO A 289 -37.23 48.23 20.10
C PRO A 289 -36.09 48.10 19.08
N VAL A 290 -35.98 49.03 18.14
CA VAL A 290 -34.96 48.97 17.07
C VAL A 290 -33.54 48.86 17.65
N GLY A 291 -33.25 49.53 18.78
CA GLY A 291 -31.96 49.42 19.48
C GLY A 291 -31.67 48.06 20.13
N GLN A 292 -32.68 47.17 20.25
CA GLN A 292 -32.58 45.84 20.88
C GLN A 292 -32.73 44.68 19.89
N PHE A 293 -33.01 44.96 18.61
CA PHE A 293 -33.09 43.94 17.54
C PHE A 293 -31.91 42.96 17.56
N ASP A 294 -30.70 43.49 17.74
CA ASP A 294 -29.45 42.75 17.70
C ASP A 294 -29.24 41.83 18.93
N GLN A 295 -29.97 42.08 20.03
CA GLN A 295 -30.03 41.22 21.20
C GLN A 295 -31.11 40.15 20.99
N HIS A 296 -32.34 40.56 20.68
CA HIS A 296 -33.45 39.65 20.41
C HIS A 296 -33.07 38.58 19.37
N LEU A 297 -32.47 38.98 18.23
CA LEU A 297 -32.06 38.05 17.17
C LEU A 297 -31.05 36.99 17.62
N LYS A 298 -30.27 37.24 18.69
CA LYS A 298 -29.21 36.36 19.19
C LYS A 298 -29.64 35.48 20.37
N SER A 299 -30.58 35.93 21.22
CA SER A 299 -30.96 35.23 22.46
C SER A 299 -32.44 34.84 22.58
N GLU A 300 -33.35 35.52 21.89
CA GLU A 300 -34.80 35.41 22.14
C GLU A 300 -35.61 35.02 20.88
N CYS A 301 -35.13 35.36 19.68
CA CYS A 301 -35.82 35.08 18.43
C CYS A 301 -35.98 33.58 18.17
N VAL A 302 -37.22 33.10 18.28
CA VAL A 302 -37.60 31.68 18.07
C VAL A 302 -37.02 31.12 16.77
N VAL A 303 -37.12 31.85 15.66
CA VAL A 303 -36.61 31.42 14.34
C VAL A 303 -35.09 31.21 14.35
N THR A 304 -34.32 32.08 15.03
CA THR A 304 -32.87 31.92 15.13
C THR A 304 -32.52 30.77 16.06
N MET A 305 -33.24 30.63 17.18
CA MET A 305 -33.03 29.55 18.15
C MET A 305 -33.35 28.16 17.57
N GLU A 306 -34.43 28.02 16.80
CA GLU A 306 -34.76 26.79 16.08
C GLU A 306 -33.71 26.45 15.01
N ARG A 307 -33.20 27.44 14.28
CA ARG A 307 -32.07 27.25 13.34
C ARG A 307 -30.81 26.77 14.04
N HIS A 308 -30.49 27.32 15.21
CA HIS A 308 -29.36 26.85 16.02
C HIS A 308 -29.58 25.43 16.55
N ALA A 309 -30.77 25.12 17.07
CA ALA A 309 -31.13 23.77 17.51
C ALA A 309 -31.05 22.73 16.37
N MET A 310 -31.54 23.07 15.18
CA MET A 310 -31.40 22.22 13.98
C MET A 310 -29.94 22.04 13.56
N ALA A 311 -29.13 23.10 13.62
CA ALA A 311 -27.70 23.02 13.32
C ALA A 311 -26.95 22.14 14.35
N ASP A 312 -27.31 22.20 15.63
CA ASP A 312 -26.70 21.39 16.68
C ASP A 312 -27.14 19.91 16.59
N GLN A 313 -28.40 19.63 16.28
CA GLN A 313 -28.85 18.28 15.92
C GLN A 313 -28.15 17.73 14.67
N ALA A 314 -27.88 18.59 13.68
CA ALA A 314 -27.12 18.20 12.49
C ALA A 314 -25.66 17.87 12.85
N LYS A 315 -24.99 18.67 13.69
CA LYS A 315 -23.64 18.38 14.22
C LYS A 315 -23.58 17.02 14.92
N LEU A 316 -24.54 16.71 15.80
CA LEU A 316 -24.62 15.41 16.48
C LEU A 316 -24.74 14.23 15.50
N LYS A 317 -25.46 14.41 14.38
CA LYS A 317 -25.60 13.41 13.31
C LYS A 317 -24.39 13.34 12.37
N ASP A 318 -23.55 14.38 12.34
CA ASP A 318 -22.30 14.47 11.55
C ASP A 318 -21.07 13.90 12.27
N VAL A 319 -21.17 13.60 13.57
CA VAL A 319 -20.08 12.98 14.36
C VAL A 319 -19.59 11.70 13.70
N LEU A 320 -18.27 11.58 13.55
CA LEU A 320 -17.61 10.35 13.11
C LEU A 320 -17.61 9.33 14.25
N THR A 321 -18.25 8.19 14.04
CA THR A 321 -18.33 7.09 15.01
C THR A 321 -17.72 5.85 14.36
N PRO A 322 -16.85 5.08 15.05
CA PRO A 322 -16.36 3.82 14.52
C PRO A 322 -17.50 2.81 14.37
N CYS A 323 -17.57 2.15 13.22
CA CYS A 323 -18.47 1.03 13.00
C CYS A 323 -18.03 -0.15 13.87
N ARG A 324 -18.94 -0.71 14.69
CA ARG A 324 -18.64 -1.84 15.59
C ARG A 324 -18.14 -3.08 14.85
N ASP A 325 -18.57 -3.26 13.60
CA ASP A 325 -18.39 -4.51 12.85
C ASP A 325 -17.13 -4.49 11.97
N CYS A 326 -16.65 -3.31 11.55
CA CYS A 326 -15.48 -3.17 10.66
C CYS A 326 -14.47 -2.09 11.06
N GLY A 327 -14.68 -1.38 12.17
CA GLY A 327 -13.80 -0.33 12.68
C GLY A 327 -13.81 1.01 11.92
N ALA A 328 -14.35 1.07 10.70
CA ALA A 328 -14.33 2.27 9.87
C ALA A 328 -15.05 3.46 10.54
N LEU A 329 -14.42 4.65 10.50
CA LEU A 329 -15.01 5.89 11.00
C LEU A 329 -16.09 6.39 10.02
N VAL A 330 -17.35 6.33 10.44
CA VAL A 330 -18.51 6.69 9.61
C VAL A 330 -19.35 7.74 10.33
N LYS A 331 -19.84 8.75 9.59
CA LYS A 331 -20.78 9.75 10.11
C LYS A 331 -22.05 9.06 10.60
N LEU A 332 -22.54 9.39 11.79
CA LEU A 332 -23.68 8.70 12.41
C LEU A 332 -24.90 8.62 11.48
N ARG A 333 -25.23 9.69 10.74
CA ARG A 333 -26.32 9.69 9.74
C ARG A 333 -26.17 8.67 8.58
N HIS A 334 -24.96 8.21 8.30
CA HIS A 334 -24.68 7.23 7.23
C HIS A 334 -24.43 5.82 7.80
N MET A 335 -24.48 5.61 9.12
CA MET A 335 -24.15 4.33 9.75
C MET A 335 -25.09 3.18 9.31
N THR A 336 -26.37 3.46 9.10
CA THR A 336 -27.36 2.49 8.59
C THR A 336 -27.05 2.07 7.15
N LEU A 337 -26.84 3.04 6.25
CA LEU A 337 -26.45 2.79 4.86
C LEU A 337 -25.11 2.07 4.76
N HIS A 338 -24.15 2.41 5.64
CA HIS A 338 -22.89 1.72 5.73
C HIS A 338 -23.10 0.25 6.08
N ARG A 339 -23.78 -0.06 7.19
CA ARG A 339 -24.05 -1.45 7.62
C ARG A 339 -24.72 -2.30 6.53
N SER A 340 -25.67 -1.75 5.78
CA SER A 340 -26.42 -2.51 4.76
C SER A 340 -25.72 -2.61 3.41
N ALA A 341 -24.99 -1.57 2.96
CA ALA A 341 -24.48 -1.49 1.58
C ALA A 341 -22.95 -1.57 1.47
N THR A 342 -22.20 -0.86 2.31
CA THR A 342 -20.74 -0.65 2.11
C THR A 342 -19.84 -1.30 3.17
N CYS A 343 -20.40 -1.74 4.30
CA CYS A 343 -19.62 -2.36 5.37
C CYS A 343 -19.00 -3.68 4.91
N PRO A 344 -17.66 -3.84 4.99
CA PRO A 344 -16.99 -5.10 4.62
C PRO A 344 -17.44 -6.30 5.48
N ALA A 345 -17.88 -6.05 6.71
CA ALA A 345 -18.35 -7.06 7.65
C ALA A 345 -19.86 -7.41 7.52
N ARG A 346 -20.60 -6.75 6.63
CA ARG A 346 -22.03 -7.06 6.42
C ARG A 346 -22.22 -8.47 5.89
N LEU A 347 -23.27 -9.16 6.33
CA LEU A 347 -23.60 -10.49 5.85
C LEU A 347 -24.24 -10.43 4.45
N VAL A 348 -23.78 -11.29 3.55
CA VAL A 348 -24.27 -11.47 2.18
C VAL A 348 -24.32 -12.97 1.82
N PRO A 349 -25.25 -13.38 0.93
CA PRO A 349 -25.23 -14.73 0.38
C PRO A 349 -24.07 -14.93 -0.61
N CYS A 350 -23.61 -16.18 -0.74
CA CYS A 350 -22.70 -16.58 -1.82
C CYS A 350 -23.31 -16.29 -3.22
N VAL A 351 -22.49 -15.95 -4.23
CA VAL A 351 -22.86 -15.87 -5.66
C VAL A 351 -23.60 -17.14 -6.11
N ASN A 352 -23.12 -18.29 -5.65
CA ASN A 352 -23.66 -19.61 -6.00
C ASN A 352 -24.93 -19.98 -5.20
N VAL A 353 -25.62 -19.03 -4.54
CA VAL A 353 -26.94 -19.26 -3.95
C VAL A 353 -27.96 -19.72 -4.99
N ILE A 354 -27.87 -19.19 -6.22
CA ILE A 354 -28.66 -19.60 -7.40
C ILE A 354 -28.42 -21.08 -7.75
N HIS A 355 -27.25 -21.63 -7.39
CA HIS A 355 -26.87 -23.02 -7.60
C HIS A 355 -26.99 -23.88 -6.32
N GLY A 356 -27.71 -23.40 -5.30
CA GLY A 356 -28.01 -24.14 -4.07
C GLY A 356 -27.03 -23.94 -2.91
N CYS A 357 -26.12 -22.96 -2.97
CA CYS A 357 -25.28 -22.63 -1.80
C CYS A 357 -26.03 -21.78 -0.77
N GLN A 358 -26.22 -22.29 0.44
CA GLN A 358 -26.96 -21.61 1.52
C GLN A 358 -26.08 -20.72 2.42
N ALA A 359 -24.79 -20.54 2.11
CA ALA A 359 -23.85 -19.82 2.98
C ALA A 359 -24.16 -18.30 3.05
N GLN A 360 -24.27 -17.79 4.28
CA GLN A 360 -24.27 -16.38 4.63
C GLN A 360 -22.89 -16.01 5.18
N LEU A 361 -22.25 -15.00 4.59
CA LEU A 361 -20.84 -14.70 4.81
C LEU A 361 -20.65 -13.20 4.95
N ARG A 362 -19.64 -12.75 5.71
CA ARG A 362 -19.23 -11.34 5.65
C ARG A 362 -18.77 -11.03 4.23
N PHE A 363 -19.16 -9.88 3.66
CA PHE A 363 -18.88 -9.54 2.26
C PHE A 363 -17.38 -9.60 1.92
N ARG A 364 -16.52 -9.15 2.83
CA ARG A 364 -15.06 -9.25 2.68
C ARG A 364 -14.58 -10.71 2.59
N ASP A 365 -15.24 -11.64 3.27
CA ASP A 365 -14.87 -13.06 3.38
C ASP A 365 -15.55 -13.91 2.29
N ARG A 366 -16.51 -13.33 1.55
CA ARG A 366 -17.21 -13.96 0.42
C ARG A 366 -16.26 -14.53 -0.64
N HIS A 367 -15.22 -13.77 -1.00
CA HIS A 367 -14.26 -14.20 -2.02
C HIS A 367 -13.49 -15.45 -1.60
N ILE A 368 -13.23 -15.63 -0.29
CA ILE A 368 -12.53 -16.79 0.27
C ILE A 368 -13.38 -18.07 0.11
N HIS A 369 -14.69 -17.97 0.30
CA HIS A 369 -15.63 -19.08 0.08
C HIS A 369 -15.78 -19.44 -1.41
N GLU A 370 -15.67 -18.45 -2.30
CA GLU A 370 -15.95 -18.57 -3.73
C GLU A 370 -14.71 -18.91 -4.58
N HIS A 371 -13.52 -18.51 -4.15
CA HIS A 371 -12.25 -18.82 -4.82
C HIS A 371 -11.60 -20.02 -4.15
N VAL A 372 -12.08 -21.18 -4.58
CA VAL A 372 -11.65 -22.50 -4.13
C VAL A 372 -10.36 -22.89 -4.83
N ASP A 373 -9.23 -22.66 -4.16
CA ASP A 373 -8.04 -23.50 -4.37
C ASP A 373 -7.95 -24.53 -3.24
N VAL A 374 -7.85 -25.81 -3.61
CA VAL A 374 -7.77 -26.96 -2.70
C VAL A 374 -6.32 -27.45 -2.59
N SER A 375 -5.37 -26.78 -3.26
CA SER A 375 -3.95 -27.04 -3.09
C SER A 375 -3.52 -26.88 -1.62
N PRO A 376 -2.50 -27.62 -1.16
CA PRO A 376 -1.81 -27.30 0.10
C PRO A 376 -1.28 -25.86 0.09
N GLU A 377 -0.87 -25.37 -1.08
CA GLU A 377 -0.30 -24.03 -1.32
C GLU A 377 -1.27 -22.88 -0.96
N ALA A 378 -2.58 -23.16 -0.89
CA ALA A 378 -3.60 -22.23 -0.43
C ALA A 378 -3.65 -22.07 1.11
N ARG A 379 -2.99 -22.94 1.88
CA ARG A 379 -2.82 -22.79 3.33
C ARG A 379 -1.62 -21.92 3.67
N ALA A 380 -1.73 -21.21 4.78
CA ALA A 380 -0.63 -20.47 5.37
C ALA A 380 -0.48 -20.80 6.86
N ALA A 381 0.72 -20.54 7.38
CA ALA A 381 1.03 -20.39 8.79
C ALA A 381 1.72 -19.04 9.00
N LEU A 382 1.66 -18.51 10.21
CA LEU A 382 2.30 -17.26 10.57
C LEU A 382 3.69 -17.54 11.19
N ARG A 383 4.75 -17.05 10.56
CA ARG A 383 6.13 -17.19 11.02
C ARG A 383 6.51 -16.01 11.91
N PHE A 384 6.97 -16.33 13.11
CA PHE A 384 7.58 -15.38 14.03
C PHE A 384 9.09 -15.52 13.88
N ALA A 385 9.67 -14.67 13.03
CA ALA A 385 11.09 -14.73 12.68
C ALA A 385 12.01 -14.09 13.75
N SER A 386 11.46 -13.22 14.61
CA SER A 386 12.19 -12.48 15.63
C SER A 386 11.55 -12.56 17.01
N ARG A 387 12.30 -12.12 18.04
CA ARG A 387 11.82 -12.00 19.42
C ARG A 387 10.86 -10.82 19.66
N SER A 388 10.45 -10.11 18.62
CA SER A 388 9.51 -8.98 18.67
C SER A 388 8.29 -9.20 17.76
N GLY A 389 8.11 -10.42 17.21
CA GLY A 389 6.92 -10.83 16.48
C GLY A 389 5.69 -10.86 17.39
N HIS A 390 4.65 -10.12 17.06
CA HIS A 390 3.42 -10.10 17.85
C HIS A 390 2.19 -9.70 17.04
N ILE A 391 1.02 -10.10 17.55
CA ILE A 391 -0.29 -9.73 17.03
C ILE A 391 -1.00 -8.92 18.10
N ARG A 392 -1.38 -7.68 17.79
CA ARG A 392 -2.12 -6.79 18.69
C ARG A 392 -3.61 -7.08 18.65
N ILE A 393 -4.09 -7.89 19.59
CA ILE A 393 -5.51 -8.26 19.72
C ILE A 393 -6.34 -7.07 20.24
N GLY A 394 -5.80 -6.34 21.23
CA GLY A 394 -6.50 -5.23 21.85
C GLY A 394 -7.74 -5.68 22.66
N GLY A 395 -7.69 -6.85 23.30
CA GLY A 395 -8.82 -7.49 23.96
C GLY A 395 -9.36 -6.82 25.23
N GLY A 396 -8.73 -5.73 25.69
CA GLY A 396 -9.06 -5.06 26.95
C GLY A 396 -8.35 -5.73 28.12
N ASP A 397 -9.07 -5.90 29.23
CA ASP A 397 -8.56 -6.51 30.46
C ASP A 397 -8.37 -8.03 30.31
N ASP A 398 -7.39 -8.59 31.04
CA ASP A 398 -7.09 -10.02 31.03
C ASP A 398 -8.25 -10.87 31.56
N ILE A 399 -8.52 -12.00 30.90
CA ILE A 399 -9.68 -12.83 31.21
C ILE A 399 -9.40 -13.68 32.46
N LYS A 400 -10.27 -13.53 33.47
CA LYS A 400 -10.22 -14.30 34.72
C LYS A 400 -10.69 -15.75 34.47
N PRO A 401 -10.18 -16.75 35.21
CA PRO A 401 -10.62 -18.13 35.06
C PRO A 401 -12.10 -18.31 35.41
N PRO A 402 -12.80 -19.29 34.81
CA PRO A 402 -12.25 -20.36 33.97
C PRO A 402 -11.98 -19.94 32.51
N TRP A 403 -10.92 -20.49 31.91
CA TRP A 403 -10.59 -20.30 30.49
C TRP A 403 -9.67 -21.42 29.97
N CYS A 404 -9.64 -21.61 28.65
CA CYS A 404 -8.66 -22.46 27.99
C CYS A 404 -8.06 -21.75 26.77
N ALA A 405 -6.75 -21.87 26.59
CA ALA A 405 -6.01 -21.28 25.47
C ALA A 405 -5.17 -22.37 24.78
N GLU A 406 -5.52 -22.66 23.53
CA GLU A 406 -4.89 -23.68 22.66
C GLU A 406 -4.04 -23.00 21.57
N PHE A 407 -2.85 -23.53 21.30
CA PHE A 407 -1.89 -23.02 20.33
C PHE A 407 -1.29 -24.19 19.52
N TRP A 408 -1.27 -24.07 18.20
CA TRP A 408 -0.57 -25.01 17.31
C TRP A 408 0.74 -24.38 16.84
N VAL A 409 1.85 -24.81 17.44
CA VAL A 409 3.17 -24.21 17.24
C VAL A 409 4.14 -25.19 16.61
N TRP A 410 5.05 -24.67 15.80
CA TRP A 410 6.24 -25.37 15.32
C TRP A 410 7.45 -24.59 15.85
N LEU A 411 8.30 -25.26 16.63
CA LEU A 411 9.46 -24.67 17.28
C LEU A 411 10.74 -25.12 16.58
N HIS A 412 11.71 -24.21 16.39
CA HIS A 412 13.03 -24.55 15.85
C HIS A 412 13.81 -25.47 16.82
N SER A 413 14.94 -26.02 16.37
CA SER A 413 15.83 -26.81 17.24
C SER A 413 16.35 -25.96 18.41
N LYS A 414 16.77 -26.61 19.50
CA LYS A 414 17.41 -25.92 20.63
C LYS A 414 18.70 -25.21 20.19
N GLU A 415 19.44 -25.83 19.26
CA GLU A 415 20.63 -25.26 18.63
C GLU A 415 20.32 -23.97 17.83
N ASP A 416 19.33 -24.01 16.93
CA ASP A 416 18.90 -22.87 16.11
C ASP A 416 18.51 -21.66 16.97
N ASP A 417 17.86 -21.88 18.11
CA ASP A 417 17.46 -20.81 19.03
C ASP A 417 18.68 -20.19 19.73
N VAL A 418 19.65 -21.01 20.18
CA VAL A 418 20.91 -20.50 20.75
C VAL A 418 21.72 -19.74 19.69
N LEU A 419 21.94 -20.30 18.51
CA LEU A 419 22.66 -19.65 17.41
C LEU A 419 22.01 -18.32 17.02
N TYR A 420 20.68 -18.25 16.96
CA TYR A 420 19.98 -17.00 16.68
C TYR A 420 20.16 -15.96 17.80
N PHE A 421 20.03 -16.36 19.07
CA PHE A 421 20.23 -15.44 20.19
C PHE A 421 21.67 -14.94 20.30
N MET A 422 22.66 -15.81 20.06
CA MET A 422 24.07 -15.44 20.06
C MET A 422 24.40 -14.50 18.89
N GLU A 423 23.90 -14.75 17.68
CA GLU A 423 24.00 -13.78 16.57
C GLU A 423 23.46 -12.40 16.93
N GLN A 424 22.25 -12.34 17.51
CA GLN A 424 21.67 -11.06 17.92
C GLN A 424 22.50 -10.40 19.04
N ALA A 425 23.05 -11.19 19.98
CA ALA A 425 23.92 -10.67 21.03
C ALA A 425 25.21 -10.09 20.45
N ILE A 426 25.83 -10.74 19.46
CA ILE A 426 27.05 -10.27 18.78
C ILE A 426 26.80 -8.95 18.05
N ARG A 427 25.67 -8.83 17.34
CA ARG A 427 25.26 -7.58 16.70
C ARG A 427 25.10 -6.43 17.71
N TRP A 428 24.48 -6.69 18.86
CA TRP A 428 24.37 -5.70 19.94
C TRP A 428 25.70 -5.43 20.66
N GLN A 429 26.60 -6.40 20.77
CA GLN A 429 27.94 -6.21 21.33
C GLN A 429 28.80 -5.29 20.45
N GLU A 430 28.68 -5.37 19.12
CA GLU A 430 29.33 -4.42 18.22
C GLU A 430 28.74 -3.01 18.36
N CYS A 431 27.43 -2.89 18.58
CA CYS A 431 26.80 -1.62 18.98
C CYS A 431 27.38 -1.08 20.30
N VAL A 432 27.66 -1.95 21.29
CA VAL A 432 28.35 -1.56 22.53
C VAL A 432 29.78 -1.07 22.26
N ARG A 433 30.58 -1.76 21.43
CA ARG A 433 31.96 -1.35 21.08
C ARG A 433 31.96 0.02 20.40
N THR A 434 31.23 0.15 19.30
CA THR A 434 31.14 1.39 18.51
C THR A 434 30.59 2.58 19.30
N THR A 435 29.50 2.39 20.06
CA THR A 435 28.92 3.47 20.88
C THR A 435 29.80 3.85 22.07
N THR A 436 30.60 2.91 22.60
CA THR A 436 31.59 3.24 23.64
C THR A 436 32.71 4.13 23.10
N SER A 437 33.17 3.92 21.86
CA SER A 437 34.12 4.85 21.20
C SER A 437 33.51 6.24 21.05
N ARG A 438 32.31 6.33 20.46
CA ARG A 438 31.59 7.60 20.29
C ARG A 438 31.36 8.33 21.61
N LEU A 439 31.00 7.61 22.67
CA LEU A 439 30.86 8.19 24.01
C LEU A 439 32.18 8.78 24.51
N LYS A 440 33.32 8.12 24.26
CA LYS A 440 34.65 8.64 24.62
C LYS A 440 34.98 9.90 23.82
N GLU A 441 34.74 9.91 22.51
CA GLU A 441 34.90 11.10 21.65
C GLU A 441 34.07 12.29 22.16
N TRP A 442 32.80 12.06 22.53
CA TRP A 442 31.95 13.09 23.14
C TRP A 442 32.44 13.55 24.53
N GLN A 443 32.96 12.64 25.36
CA GLN A 443 33.56 12.99 26.64
C GLN A 443 34.85 13.81 26.49
N ASP A 444 35.66 13.52 25.48
CA ASP A 444 36.90 14.25 25.20
C ASP A 444 36.59 15.64 24.59
N LYS A 445 35.58 15.76 23.71
CA LYS A 445 35.01 17.07 23.31
C LYS A 445 34.48 17.88 24.50
N HIS A 446 33.81 17.22 25.45
CA HIS A 446 33.33 17.88 26.67
C HIS A 446 34.48 18.39 27.55
N LYS A 447 35.58 17.64 27.68
CA LYS A 447 36.79 18.11 28.38
C LYS A 447 37.42 19.31 27.66
N GLN A 448 37.56 19.25 26.34
CA GLN A 448 38.08 20.36 25.53
C GLN A 448 37.23 21.62 25.71
N LEU A 449 35.89 21.53 25.67
CA LEU A 449 35.00 22.66 25.94
C LEU A 449 35.12 23.18 27.38
N GLN A 450 35.34 22.30 28.37
CA GLN A 450 35.64 22.73 29.75
C GLN A 450 37.02 23.40 29.89
N GLU A 451 37.99 23.06 29.04
CA GLU A 451 39.32 23.69 29.01
C GLU A 451 39.30 25.05 28.31
N THR A 452 38.59 25.19 27.19
CA THR A 452 38.42 26.49 26.52
C THR A 452 37.63 27.48 27.39
N LEU A 453 36.62 27.02 28.13
CA LEU A 453 35.91 27.83 29.13
C LEU A 453 36.82 28.29 30.28
N LYS A 454 37.85 27.51 30.66
CA LYS A 454 38.84 27.89 31.69
C LYS A 454 39.93 28.83 31.19
N GLN A 455 40.29 28.77 29.90
CA GLN A 455 41.43 29.50 29.33
C GLN A 455 41.12 30.96 28.91
N GLY A 456 39.84 31.34 28.85
CA GLY A 456 39.40 32.74 29.05
C GLY A 456 39.59 33.73 27.90
N THR A 457 38.60 33.79 26.99
CA THR A 457 38.33 34.99 26.15
C THR A 457 36.82 35.27 26.00
N VAL A 458 36.07 35.13 27.09
CA VAL A 458 34.59 35.19 27.07
C VAL A 458 34.08 36.64 27.14
N SER A 459 34.03 37.30 25.98
CA SER A 459 33.32 38.59 25.82
C SER A 459 32.41 38.65 24.57
N HIS A 460 32.67 37.83 23.54
CA HIS A 460 31.93 37.91 22.27
C HIS A 460 31.43 36.56 21.68
N MET A 461 31.59 35.44 22.37
CA MET A 461 31.37 34.07 21.82
C MET A 461 30.37 33.20 22.61
N SER A 462 29.50 33.77 23.47
CA SER A 462 28.67 32.97 24.38
C SER A 462 27.67 32.03 23.70
N LYS A 463 26.91 32.52 22.71
CA LYS A 463 25.85 31.73 22.05
C LYS A 463 26.33 30.44 21.36
N PRO A 464 27.40 30.42 20.53
CA PRO A 464 27.89 29.18 19.94
C PRO A 464 28.43 28.21 21.00
N LEU A 465 29.12 28.70 22.04
CA LEU A 465 29.59 27.84 23.14
C LEU A 465 28.43 27.23 23.95
N GLU A 466 27.30 27.94 24.09
CA GLU A 466 26.06 27.41 24.69
C GLU A 466 25.41 26.33 23.81
N THR A 467 25.40 26.49 22.49
CA THR A 467 24.89 25.44 21.57
C THR A 467 25.79 24.22 21.55
N ASP A 468 27.11 24.40 21.46
CA ASP A 468 28.09 23.30 21.46
C ASP A 468 28.01 22.50 22.77
N ALA A 469 27.86 23.18 23.91
CA ALA A 469 27.68 22.53 25.21
C ALA A 469 26.37 21.73 25.29
N LEU A 470 25.29 22.21 24.67
CA LEU A 470 24.01 21.49 24.59
C LEU A 470 24.12 20.25 23.69
N GLU A 471 24.69 20.39 22.50
CA GLU A 471 24.90 19.28 21.56
C GLU A 471 25.81 18.18 22.13
N ILE A 472 26.91 18.57 22.79
CA ILE A 472 27.78 17.62 23.50
C ILE A 472 27.02 16.94 24.65
N GLY A 473 26.20 17.68 25.39
CA GLY A 473 25.35 17.13 26.45
C GLY A 473 24.34 16.10 25.94
N GLU A 474 23.63 16.42 24.85
CA GLU A 474 22.68 15.52 24.19
C GLU A 474 23.39 14.31 23.57
N GLY A 475 24.57 14.49 22.96
CA GLY A 475 25.41 13.40 22.42
C GLY A 475 25.89 12.42 23.50
N ILE A 476 26.35 12.91 24.65
CA ILE A 476 26.72 12.07 25.80
C ILE A 476 25.50 11.33 26.35
N ALA A 477 24.35 12.00 26.49
CA ALA A 477 23.12 11.39 26.98
C ALA A 477 22.61 10.28 26.04
N GLY A 478 22.54 10.57 24.74
CA GLY A 478 22.14 9.60 23.71
C GLY A 478 23.05 8.38 23.67
N CYS A 479 24.38 8.56 23.69
CA CYS A 479 25.31 7.43 23.73
C CYS A 479 25.17 6.59 25.01
N LYS A 480 24.89 7.20 26.18
CA LYS A 480 24.62 6.47 27.43
C LYS A 480 23.32 5.66 27.37
N SER A 481 22.25 6.25 26.82
CA SER A 481 20.94 5.59 26.62
C SER A 481 21.09 4.35 25.72
N ILE A 482 21.70 4.52 24.54
CA ILE A 482 21.99 3.41 23.60
C ILE A 482 22.85 2.32 24.25
N LEU A 483 23.88 2.69 25.02
CA LEU A 483 24.72 1.72 25.73
C LEU A 483 23.97 0.95 26.83
N ALA A 484 23.02 1.58 27.51
CA ALA A 484 22.18 0.92 28.51
C ALA A 484 21.25 -0.11 27.84
N GLU A 485 20.57 0.27 26.75
CA GLU A 485 19.72 -0.65 25.99
C GLU A 485 20.52 -1.81 25.40
N ALA A 486 21.63 -1.52 24.71
CA ALA A 486 22.46 -2.53 24.06
C ALA A 486 22.99 -3.56 25.07
N ARG A 487 23.50 -3.11 26.23
CA ARG A 487 23.96 -4.01 27.30
C ARG A 487 22.84 -4.84 27.90
N ALA A 488 21.65 -4.27 28.08
CA ALA A 488 20.48 -5.02 28.57
C ALA A 488 19.97 -6.06 27.56
N ARG A 489 20.00 -5.74 26.25
CA ARG A 489 19.70 -6.71 25.18
C ARG A 489 20.72 -7.84 25.15
N VAL A 490 22.02 -7.55 25.21
CA VAL A 490 23.08 -8.58 25.35
C VAL A 490 22.86 -9.44 26.60
N LYS A 491 22.66 -8.84 27.78
CA LYS A 491 22.37 -9.56 29.04
C LYS A 491 21.17 -10.49 28.92
N SER A 492 20.06 -10.03 28.34
CA SER A 492 18.89 -10.88 28.14
C SER A 492 19.14 -11.98 27.11
N LEU A 493 19.77 -11.68 25.97
CA LEU A 493 20.00 -12.66 24.91
C LEU A 493 20.93 -13.79 25.38
N VAL A 494 22.07 -13.45 25.98
CA VAL A 494 23.05 -14.43 26.48
C VAL A 494 22.48 -15.25 27.65
N ALA A 495 21.70 -14.62 28.55
CA ALA A 495 21.01 -15.35 29.62
C ALA A 495 19.95 -16.33 29.08
N ASP A 496 19.13 -15.88 28.11
CA ASP A 496 18.13 -16.75 27.48
C ASP A 496 18.81 -17.89 26.68
N SER A 497 19.93 -17.63 25.98
CA SER A 497 20.78 -18.65 25.33
C SER A 497 21.29 -19.70 26.32
N LEU A 498 21.83 -19.26 27.46
CA LEU A 498 22.36 -20.17 28.48
C LEU A 498 21.27 -21.09 29.03
N VAL A 499 20.06 -20.57 29.22
CA VAL A 499 18.92 -21.38 29.64
C VAL A 499 18.60 -22.46 28.60
N VAL A 500 18.56 -22.14 27.30
CA VAL A 500 18.31 -23.15 26.26
C VAL A 500 19.44 -24.18 26.18
N ALA A 501 20.70 -23.73 26.17
CA ALA A 501 21.86 -24.61 26.11
C ALA A 501 21.92 -25.60 27.30
N ASN A 502 21.52 -25.17 28.49
CA ASN A 502 21.43 -26.03 29.67
C ASN A 502 20.27 -27.05 29.63
N THR A 503 19.31 -26.94 28.69
CA THR A 503 18.29 -27.97 28.43
C THR A 503 18.72 -29.02 27.40
N ILE A 504 19.95 -28.94 26.88
CA ILE A 504 20.57 -29.95 26.03
C ILE A 504 21.37 -30.87 26.96
N THR A 505 20.85 -32.08 27.16
CA THR A 505 21.40 -33.06 28.11
C THR A 505 22.48 -33.96 27.51
N ASP A 506 22.52 -34.11 26.18
CA ASP A 506 23.56 -34.89 25.50
C ASP A 506 24.87 -34.08 25.46
N PRO A 507 26.00 -34.63 25.94
CA PRO A 507 27.31 -34.00 25.77
C PRO A 507 27.69 -33.75 24.31
N SER A 508 27.34 -34.64 23.37
CA SER A 508 27.73 -34.55 21.96
C SER A 508 27.08 -33.33 21.30
N ASP A 509 25.74 -33.23 21.38
CA ASP A 509 24.97 -32.08 20.89
C ASP A 509 25.47 -30.75 21.46
N ARG A 510 25.94 -30.76 22.71
CA ARG A 510 26.42 -29.56 23.41
C ARG A 510 27.82 -29.16 22.95
N ASP A 511 28.69 -30.10 22.63
CA ASP A 511 30.02 -29.82 22.04
C ASP A 511 29.89 -29.37 20.58
N GLU A 512 28.97 -29.97 19.82
CA GLU A 512 28.59 -29.50 18.47
C GLU A 512 28.04 -28.08 18.49
N LEU A 513 27.10 -27.77 19.40
CA LEU A 513 26.58 -26.41 19.61
C LEU A 513 27.71 -25.42 19.97
N ASN A 514 28.63 -25.78 20.86
CA ASN A 514 29.75 -24.91 21.24
C ASN A 514 30.66 -24.61 20.03
N ALA A 515 30.91 -25.61 19.17
CA ALA A 515 31.66 -25.43 17.94
C ALA A 515 30.91 -24.55 16.92
N ALA A 516 29.59 -24.76 16.77
CA ALA A 516 28.73 -23.98 15.88
C ALA A 516 28.67 -22.49 16.30
N VAL A 517 28.50 -22.20 17.59
CA VAL A 517 28.49 -20.82 18.13
C VAL A 517 29.85 -20.13 17.91
N ARG A 518 30.98 -20.82 18.14
CA ARG A 518 32.31 -20.28 17.85
C ARG A 518 32.47 -19.94 16.36
N ALA A 519 32.17 -20.88 15.47
CA ALA A 519 32.26 -20.69 14.02
C ALA A 519 31.30 -19.61 13.49
N GLN A 520 30.17 -19.40 14.17
CA GLN A 520 29.25 -18.29 13.89
C GLN A 520 29.86 -16.94 14.28
N THR A 521 30.48 -16.84 15.46
CA THR A 521 31.16 -15.61 15.92
C THR A 521 32.31 -15.21 15.00
N GLU A 522 33.17 -16.16 14.63
CA GLU A 522 34.28 -15.96 13.68
C GLU A 522 33.76 -15.42 12.32
N ARG A 523 32.65 -15.98 11.82
CA ARG A 523 32.03 -15.57 10.55
C ARG A 523 31.39 -14.18 10.61
N LEU A 524 30.73 -13.85 11.72
CA LEU A 524 30.05 -12.56 11.91
C LEU A 524 31.03 -11.42 12.17
N GLN A 525 32.16 -11.69 12.84
CA GLN A 525 33.14 -10.70 13.26
C GLN A 525 34.59 -11.15 12.97
N PRO A 526 35.00 -11.24 11.68
CA PRO A 526 36.34 -11.69 11.30
C PRO A 526 37.46 -10.71 11.68
N GLY A 527 37.14 -9.50 12.16
CA GLY A 527 38.10 -8.50 12.64
C GLY A 527 38.33 -8.50 14.15
N TRP A 528 37.69 -9.39 14.91
CA TRP A 528 37.93 -9.56 16.35
C TRP A 528 39.16 -10.46 16.61
N THR A 529 39.67 -10.45 17.84
CA THR A 529 40.82 -11.29 18.23
C THR A 529 40.41 -12.75 18.49
N ALA A 530 41.38 -13.66 18.52
CA ALA A 530 41.13 -15.05 18.92
C ALA A 530 40.53 -15.16 20.34
N ASP A 531 40.99 -14.32 21.27
CA ASP A 531 40.45 -14.23 22.63
C ASP A 531 39.00 -13.73 22.63
N ASP A 532 38.66 -12.73 21.81
CA ASP A 532 37.29 -12.25 21.62
C ASP A 532 36.39 -13.37 21.04
N TRP A 533 36.87 -14.14 20.05
CA TRP A 533 36.12 -15.28 19.50
C TRP A 533 35.92 -16.40 20.52
N GLU A 534 36.90 -16.69 21.38
CA GLU A 534 36.73 -17.68 22.44
C GLU A 534 35.78 -17.20 23.55
N LEU A 535 35.81 -15.90 23.88
CA LEU A 535 34.97 -15.30 24.92
C LEU A 535 33.51 -15.18 24.48
N TYR A 536 33.26 -14.54 23.32
CA TYR A 536 31.91 -14.29 22.81
C TYR A 536 31.34 -15.49 22.02
N GLY A 537 32.20 -16.39 21.53
CA GLY A 537 31.82 -17.67 20.92
C GLY A 537 31.52 -18.79 21.94
N ASN A 538 31.48 -18.49 23.24
CA ASN A 538 31.06 -19.45 24.26
C ASN A 538 29.95 -18.85 25.14
N VAL A 539 28.78 -19.50 25.14
CA VAL A 539 27.58 -19.02 25.85
C VAL A 539 27.82 -18.87 27.36
N GLY A 540 28.53 -19.83 27.98
CA GLY A 540 28.83 -19.82 29.42
C GLY A 540 29.79 -18.71 29.80
N LYS A 541 30.97 -18.64 29.15
CA LYS A 541 32.00 -17.61 29.42
C LYS A 541 31.44 -16.20 29.25
N TRP A 542 30.62 -15.96 28.23
CA TRP A 542 29.98 -14.67 28.02
C TRP A 542 28.89 -14.37 29.06
N ALA A 543 28.06 -15.36 29.44
CA ALA A 543 27.07 -15.19 30.50
C ALA A 543 27.73 -14.78 31.83
N ASP A 544 28.84 -15.43 32.19
CA ASP A 544 29.61 -15.12 33.39
C ASP A 544 30.17 -13.68 33.36
N LEU A 545 30.76 -13.26 32.23
CA LEU A 545 31.24 -11.89 32.03
C LEU A 545 30.13 -10.85 32.23
N VAL A 546 28.96 -11.06 31.62
CA VAL A 546 27.86 -10.09 31.70
C VAL A 546 27.26 -10.07 33.11
N ASN A 547 27.16 -11.21 33.78
CA ASN A 547 26.68 -11.28 35.16
C ASN A 547 27.66 -10.63 36.16
N GLN A 548 28.98 -10.77 35.96
CA GLN A 548 30.00 -10.07 36.76
C GLN A 548 29.95 -8.54 36.62
N SER A 549 29.49 -8.03 35.47
CA SER A 549 29.40 -6.58 35.20
C SER A 549 28.22 -5.88 35.90
N ALA A 550 27.28 -6.64 36.48
CA ALA A 550 26.08 -6.08 37.10
C ALA A 550 26.35 -5.62 38.55
N LYS A 551 26.14 -4.33 38.84
CA LYS A 551 26.05 -3.84 40.23
C LYS A 551 24.69 -4.27 40.83
N PRO A 552 24.65 -5.14 41.86
CA PRO A 552 23.38 -5.71 42.32
C PRO A 552 22.44 -4.73 43.01
N GLU A 553 22.90 -3.53 43.40
CA GLU A 553 22.06 -2.54 44.09
C GLU A 553 21.04 -1.85 43.18
N GLU A 554 21.39 -1.54 41.93
CA GLU A 554 20.52 -0.80 40.99
C GLU A 554 19.35 -1.67 40.51
N ASP A 555 19.63 -2.90 40.08
CA ASP A 555 18.62 -3.90 39.69
C ASP A 555 17.61 -4.16 40.84
N GLN A 556 18.11 -4.22 42.09
CA GLN A 556 17.25 -4.42 43.27
C GLN A 556 16.37 -3.20 43.60
N GLN A 557 16.87 -1.97 43.45
CA GLN A 557 16.08 -0.77 43.71
C GLN A 557 14.98 -0.59 42.65
N HIS A 558 15.29 -0.86 41.38
CA HIS A 558 14.32 -0.80 40.29
C HIS A 558 13.20 -1.83 40.47
N ALA A 559 13.53 -3.08 40.80
CA ALA A 559 12.55 -4.12 41.12
C ALA A 559 11.64 -3.75 42.32
N LYS A 560 12.20 -3.14 43.38
CA LYS A 560 11.43 -2.66 44.54
C LYS A 560 10.43 -1.56 44.17
N TRP A 561 10.77 -0.64 43.27
CA TRP A 561 9.84 0.42 42.83
C TRP A 561 8.70 -0.11 41.97
N LEU A 562 8.95 -1.08 41.10
CA LEU A 562 7.92 -1.74 40.29
C LEU A 562 6.91 -2.50 41.17
N ALA A 563 7.41 -3.31 42.11
CA ALA A 563 6.55 -4.02 43.06
C ALA A 563 5.67 -3.05 43.88
N LYS A 564 6.25 -1.96 44.38
CA LYS A 564 5.51 -0.93 45.14
C LYS A 564 4.47 -0.20 44.28
N ARG A 565 4.78 0.07 43.01
CA ARG A 565 3.85 0.70 42.06
C ARG A 565 2.62 -0.16 41.82
N GLN A 566 2.82 -1.46 41.65
CA GLN A 566 1.73 -2.37 41.28
C GLN A 566 0.87 -2.80 42.48
N GLN A 567 1.46 -2.95 43.67
CA GLN A 567 0.68 -3.00 44.93
C GLN A 567 -0.25 -1.79 45.08
N LEU A 568 0.19 -0.61 44.64
CA LEU A 568 -0.62 0.60 44.67
C LEU A 568 -1.80 0.54 43.69
N LEU A 569 -1.60 0.03 42.47
CA LEU A 569 -2.65 -0.15 41.47
C LEU A 569 -3.71 -1.15 41.95
N GLN A 570 -3.29 -2.31 42.45
CA GLN A 570 -4.21 -3.30 43.02
C GLN A 570 -4.99 -2.74 44.21
N ALA A 571 -4.36 -1.94 45.07
CA ALA A 571 -5.02 -1.26 46.18
C ALA A 571 -6.00 -0.17 45.73
N MET A 572 -5.88 0.35 44.50
CA MET A 572 -6.85 1.27 43.89
C MET A 572 -8.05 0.53 43.27
N GLU A 573 -7.85 -0.65 42.70
CA GLU A 573 -8.92 -1.47 42.10
C GLU A 573 -9.76 -2.25 43.11
N SER A 574 -9.12 -2.83 44.13
CA SER A 574 -9.77 -3.72 45.10
C SER A 574 -10.58 -2.99 46.20
N ARG A 575 -10.45 -1.67 46.32
CA ARG A 575 -10.94 -0.93 47.48
C ARG A 575 -12.35 -0.36 47.27
N GLN A 576 -13.33 -0.99 47.88
CA GLN A 576 -14.71 -0.48 48.03
C GLN A 576 -14.95 0.09 49.45
N PRO A 577 -14.75 1.40 49.70
CA PRO A 577 -15.04 2.01 51.00
C PRO A 577 -16.48 2.53 51.09
N ALA A 578 -16.97 2.68 52.32
CA ALA A 578 -18.33 3.17 52.59
C ALA A 578 -18.51 4.70 52.42
N ASP A 579 -17.43 5.51 52.55
CA ASP A 579 -17.47 6.97 52.34
C ASP A 579 -16.78 7.38 51.01
N PRO A 580 -17.50 7.98 50.05
CA PRO A 580 -16.91 8.56 48.83
C PRO A 580 -15.78 9.57 49.07
N ARG A 581 -15.77 10.30 50.20
CA ARG A 581 -14.73 11.28 50.54
C ARG A 581 -13.43 10.62 51.01
N GLU A 582 -13.50 9.42 51.57
CA GLU A 582 -12.31 8.62 51.88
C GLU A 582 -11.72 7.99 50.61
N LEU A 583 -12.57 7.48 49.71
CA LEU A 583 -12.14 7.00 48.40
C LEU A 583 -11.40 8.09 47.62
N ALA A 584 -11.98 9.29 47.54
CA ALA A 584 -11.37 10.43 46.84
C ALA A 584 -10.01 10.85 47.43
N ARG A 585 -9.88 10.86 48.77
CA ARG A 585 -8.61 11.15 49.47
C ARG A 585 -7.56 10.09 49.18
N PHE A 586 -7.93 8.81 49.30
CA PHE A 586 -7.03 7.69 49.01
C PHE A 586 -6.60 7.69 47.54
N LEU A 587 -7.51 7.79 46.57
CA LEU A 587 -7.18 7.83 45.14
C LEU A 587 -6.27 9.02 44.78
N LYS A 588 -6.46 10.18 45.42
CA LYS A 588 -5.58 11.36 45.22
C LYS A 588 -4.16 11.11 45.75
N GLN A 589 -4.04 10.46 46.90
CA GLN A 589 -2.74 10.13 47.49
C GLN A 589 -2.05 8.97 46.74
N ALA A 590 -2.81 7.96 46.33
CA ALA A 590 -2.33 6.85 45.53
C ALA A 590 -1.82 7.34 44.16
N LYS A 591 -2.57 8.17 43.42
CA LYS A 591 -2.10 8.77 42.17
C LYS A 591 -0.81 9.59 42.32
N LYS A 592 -0.61 10.25 43.46
CA LYS A 592 0.62 11.03 43.76
C LYS A 592 1.82 10.15 44.11
N GLU A 593 1.61 9.03 44.80
CA GLU A 593 2.66 8.04 45.02
C GLU A 593 2.97 7.24 43.73
N LEU A 594 1.95 7.00 42.89
CA LEU A 594 2.13 6.40 41.57
C LEU A 594 3.01 7.29 40.69
N SER A 595 2.69 8.59 40.57
CA SER A 595 3.50 9.52 39.77
C SER A 595 4.94 9.63 40.29
N ARG A 596 5.15 9.59 41.61
CA ARG A 596 6.50 9.58 42.22
C ARG A 596 7.29 8.30 41.93
N LEU A 597 6.61 7.17 41.70
CA LEU A 597 7.23 5.92 41.28
C LEU A 597 7.47 5.93 39.77
N ASP A 598 6.51 6.43 38.98
CA ASP A 598 6.67 6.68 37.54
C ASP A 598 7.85 7.63 37.27
N ASP A 599 8.01 8.73 37.99
CA ASP A 599 9.14 9.67 37.87
C ASP A 599 10.52 9.05 38.21
N LYS A 600 10.52 8.01 39.06
CA LYS A 600 11.74 7.26 39.41
C LYS A 600 12.06 6.21 38.36
N LEU A 601 11.04 5.49 37.89
CA LEU A 601 11.16 4.50 36.83
C LEU A 601 11.50 5.17 35.49
N ALA A 602 10.95 6.34 35.19
CA ALA A 602 11.22 7.14 33.99
C ALA A 602 12.70 7.55 33.85
N LYS A 603 13.45 7.61 34.95
CA LYS A 603 14.91 7.84 34.94
C LYS A 603 15.73 6.58 34.65
N CYS A 604 15.06 5.44 34.52
CA CYS A 604 15.60 4.13 34.13
C CYS A 604 14.98 3.62 32.81
N VAL A 605 14.14 4.42 32.13
CA VAL A 605 13.27 3.99 31.02
C VAL A 605 13.95 3.89 29.65
N ASP A 606 15.22 4.24 29.52
CA ASP A 606 16.03 3.98 28.31
C ASP A 606 16.10 2.48 27.94
N VAL A 607 15.72 1.58 28.86
CA VAL A 607 15.70 0.12 28.65
C VAL A 607 14.28 -0.44 28.78
N PRO A 608 13.75 -1.16 27.77
CA PRO A 608 12.49 -1.90 27.86
C PRO A 608 12.40 -2.83 29.08
N LEU A 609 11.31 -2.73 29.83
CA LEU A 609 11.14 -3.40 31.13
C LEU A 609 11.32 -4.93 31.07
N ALA A 610 10.90 -5.56 29.97
CA ALA A 610 11.02 -7.00 29.74
C ALA A 610 12.48 -7.49 29.66
N LEU A 611 13.43 -6.61 29.29
CA LEU A 611 14.86 -6.90 29.25
C LEU A 611 15.49 -6.76 30.65
N VAL A 612 15.04 -5.77 31.43
CA VAL A 612 15.50 -5.57 32.83
C VAL A 612 14.99 -6.68 33.75
N GLN A 613 13.78 -7.18 33.52
CA GLN A 613 13.16 -8.27 34.31
C GLN A 613 13.55 -9.68 33.83
N SER A 614 14.58 -9.81 32.97
CA SER A 614 14.91 -11.01 32.19
C SER A 614 15.03 -12.31 33.00
N ALA A 615 15.55 -12.27 34.23
CA ALA A 615 15.69 -13.41 35.13
C ALA A 615 14.36 -13.93 35.74
N THR A 616 13.24 -13.19 35.56
CA THR A 616 12.01 -13.40 36.32
C THR A 616 10.79 -13.78 35.48
N HIS A 617 10.77 -13.41 34.20
CA HIS A 617 9.71 -13.74 33.24
C HIS A 617 10.20 -14.74 32.18
N GLY A 618 9.27 -15.43 31.53
CA GLY A 618 9.62 -16.37 30.47
C GLY A 618 10.02 -15.69 29.16
N PHE A 619 10.52 -16.51 28.26
CA PHE A 619 10.80 -16.19 26.88
C PHE A 619 10.21 -17.28 25.97
N HIS A 620 10.25 -17.05 24.67
CA HIS A 620 9.31 -17.67 23.73
C HIS A 620 7.86 -17.50 24.19
N THR A 621 7.45 -16.25 24.39
CA THR A 621 6.12 -15.88 24.85
C THR A 621 5.08 -16.11 23.74
N LEU A 622 4.05 -16.90 24.01
CA LEU A 622 2.94 -17.22 23.10
C LEU A 622 1.81 -16.20 23.17
N ALA A 623 1.55 -15.65 24.35
CA ALA A 623 0.61 -14.56 24.57
C ALA A 623 1.04 -13.73 25.79
N SER A 624 0.83 -12.41 25.76
CA SER A 624 1.25 -11.49 26.82
C SER A 624 0.31 -10.31 27.00
N SER A 625 0.35 -9.74 28.20
CA SER A 625 -0.31 -8.51 28.61
C SER A 625 0.59 -7.73 29.58
N ALA A 626 0.07 -6.63 30.14
CA ALA A 626 0.75 -5.89 31.19
C ALA A 626 0.80 -6.63 32.54
N THR A 627 0.02 -7.70 32.73
CA THR A 627 -0.09 -8.41 34.03
C THR A 627 0.10 -9.92 33.97
N ALA A 628 0.08 -10.53 32.78
CA ALA A 628 0.18 -11.96 32.58
C ALA A 628 0.95 -12.34 31.30
N GLY A 629 1.47 -13.57 31.26
CA GLY A 629 2.15 -14.12 30.08
C GLY A 629 2.21 -15.64 30.06
N LEU A 630 1.99 -16.21 28.88
CA LEU A 630 2.10 -17.64 28.59
C LEU A 630 3.41 -17.89 27.82
N HIS A 631 4.29 -18.75 28.32
CA HIS A 631 5.66 -18.92 27.79
C HIS A 631 5.99 -20.38 27.50
N VAL A 632 6.64 -20.62 26.34
CA VAL A 632 7.22 -21.93 26.01
C VAL A 632 8.42 -22.24 26.90
N MET A 633 9.20 -21.23 27.36
CA MET A 633 10.33 -21.43 28.26
C MET A 633 10.40 -20.37 29.36
N MET A 634 10.44 -20.78 30.62
CA MET A 634 10.65 -19.89 31.76
C MET A 634 12.16 -19.68 32.00
N ALA A 635 12.64 -18.45 32.07
CA ALA A 635 14.07 -18.14 32.26
C ALA A 635 14.70 -18.81 33.51
N SER A 636 13.90 -19.13 34.53
CA SER A 636 14.37 -19.80 35.73
C SER A 636 14.56 -21.32 35.63
N THR A 637 14.07 -21.96 34.56
CA THR A 637 13.99 -23.44 34.47
C THR A 637 14.15 -24.02 33.07
N GLY A 638 14.04 -23.24 32.00
CA GLY A 638 14.01 -23.73 30.61
C GLY A 638 12.71 -24.42 30.20
N MET A 639 11.80 -24.70 31.14
CA MET A 639 10.53 -25.41 30.91
C MET A 639 9.34 -24.45 30.74
N PRO A 640 8.21 -24.89 30.13
CA PRO A 640 7.01 -24.07 29.93
C PRO A 640 6.42 -23.50 31.23
N GLY A 641 5.70 -22.39 31.11
CA GLY A 641 5.08 -21.76 32.28
C GLY A 641 4.17 -20.58 31.99
N VAL A 642 3.44 -20.19 33.02
CA VAL A 642 2.60 -18.98 33.04
C VAL A 642 3.04 -18.10 34.20
N HIS A 643 2.97 -16.79 34.00
CA HIS A 643 2.92 -15.84 35.10
C HIS A 643 1.64 -15.02 35.05
N THR A 644 1.15 -14.68 36.24
CA THR A 644 0.41 -13.45 36.51
C THR A 644 1.28 -12.57 37.41
N PHE A 645 0.82 -11.36 37.73
CA PHE A 645 1.54 -10.46 38.64
C PHE A 645 1.88 -11.11 40.00
N GLU A 646 0.93 -11.85 40.60
CA GLU A 646 1.09 -12.40 41.95
C GLU A 646 1.73 -13.79 41.98
N ARG A 647 1.62 -14.58 40.89
CA ARG A 647 1.98 -16.00 40.89
C ARG A 647 2.63 -16.44 39.60
N ARG A 648 3.47 -17.48 39.71
CA ARG A 648 4.11 -18.14 38.57
C ARG A 648 3.91 -19.65 38.70
N ALA A 649 3.49 -20.28 37.62
CA ALA A 649 3.49 -21.73 37.49
C ALA A 649 4.52 -22.16 36.43
N LYS A 650 5.19 -23.27 36.70
CA LYS A 650 6.18 -23.89 35.82
C LYS A 650 5.76 -25.34 35.62
N PHE A 651 5.92 -25.84 34.41
CA PHE A 651 5.47 -27.17 34.02
C PHE A 651 6.69 -27.97 33.59
N ASN A 652 7.03 -29.04 34.32
CA ASN A 652 8.23 -29.84 34.07
C ASN A 652 8.04 -30.80 32.89
N VAL A 653 7.98 -30.25 31.68
CA VAL A 653 7.67 -30.96 30.42
C VAL A 653 8.57 -30.40 29.32
N ASP A 654 9.45 -31.21 28.74
CA ASP A 654 10.20 -30.79 27.55
C ASP A 654 9.29 -30.85 26.32
N LEU A 655 9.40 -29.85 25.44
CA LEU A 655 8.51 -29.72 24.29
C LEU A 655 9.23 -30.19 23.02
N PRO A 656 8.61 -31.08 22.21
CA PRO A 656 9.20 -31.51 20.96
C PRO A 656 9.53 -30.32 20.04
N ARG A 657 10.67 -30.40 19.37
CA ARG A 657 11.16 -29.41 18.40
C ARG A 657 11.11 -29.96 16.98
N CYS A 658 11.21 -29.07 15.99
CA CYS A 658 11.23 -29.38 14.55
C CYS A 658 9.97 -30.11 14.02
N GLN A 659 8.87 -30.09 14.78
CA GLN A 659 7.58 -30.63 14.38
C GLN A 659 6.44 -29.80 14.95
N TRP A 660 5.23 -29.99 14.44
CA TRP A 660 4.03 -29.36 15.02
C TRP A 660 3.69 -29.97 16.37
N VAL A 661 3.48 -29.10 17.36
CA VAL A 661 3.06 -29.43 18.71
C VAL A 661 1.83 -28.61 19.04
N HIS A 662 0.79 -29.28 19.51
CA HIS A 662 -0.36 -28.63 20.11
C HIS A 662 -0.10 -28.41 21.60
N ILE A 663 -0.20 -27.15 22.06
CA ILE A 663 0.00 -26.74 23.44
C ILE A 663 -1.30 -26.11 23.95
N ALA A 664 -1.84 -26.60 25.07
CA ALA A 664 -2.99 -25.97 25.71
C ALA A 664 -2.76 -25.65 27.19
N TYR A 665 -3.15 -24.45 27.57
CA TYR A 665 -3.26 -23.99 28.95
C TYR A 665 -4.73 -23.98 29.34
N ASN A 666 -5.10 -24.75 30.36
CA ASN A 666 -6.49 -24.84 30.83
C ASN A 666 -6.55 -24.39 32.30
N ALA A 667 -7.11 -23.21 32.57
CA ALA A 667 -7.20 -22.64 33.91
C ALA A 667 -8.63 -22.77 34.47
N ALA A 668 -8.74 -23.50 35.57
CA ALA A 668 -9.89 -23.46 36.46
C ALA A 668 -9.71 -22.35 37.51
N VAL A 669 -10.68 -22.21 38.42
CA VAL A 669 -10.72 -21.14 39.43
C VAL A 669 -9.51 -21.16 40.38
N ASP A 670 -8.99 -22.33 40.73
CA ASP A 670 -7.95 -22.54 41.75
C ASP A 670 -6.67 -23.22 41.25
N HIS A 671 -6.64 -23.66 40.00
CA HIS A 671 -5.50 -24.36 39.40
C HIS A 671 -5.45 -24.21 37.88
N ILE A 672 -4.28 -24.43 37.30
CA ILE A 672 -4.04 -24.49 35.86
C ILE A 672 -3.43 -25.83 35.47
N SER A 673 -3.96 -26.45 34.41
CA SER A 673 -3.44 -27.68 33.80
C SER A 673 -2.77 -27.36 32.46
N PHE A 674 -1.65 -28.02 32.16
CA PHE A 674 -0.88 -27.89 30.93
C PHE A 674 -0.98 -29.18 30.12
N PHE A 675 -1.27 -29.05 28.83
CA PHE A 675 -1.48 -30.15 27.89
C PHE A 675 -0.52 -30.05 26.71
N VAL A 676 -0.01 -31.20 26.26
CA VAL A 676 0.83 -31.35 25.07
C VAL A 676 0.21 -32.42 24.18
N ASN A 677 -0.03 -32.08 22.91
CA ASN A 677 -0.71 -32.94 21.93
C ASN A 677 -2.02 -33.54 22.49
N GLY A 678 -2.79 -32.72 23.21
CA GLY A 678 -4.07 -33.10 23.81
C GLY A 678 -3.96 -33.90 25.13
N VAL A 679 -2.79 -34.41 25.49
CA VAL A 679 -2.58 -35.17 26.73
C VAL A 679 -2.24 -34.23 27.88
N LYS A 680 -2.92 -34.37 29.02
CA LYS A 680 -2.61 -33.61 30.25
C LYS A 680 -1.22 -34.03 30.76
N ALA A 681 -0.28 -33.10 30.75
CA ALA A 681 1.09 -33.37 31.19
C ALA A 681 1.29 -33.06 32.68
N THR A 682 0.76 -31.94 33.18
CA THR A 682 0.92 -31.53 34.59
C THR A 682 -0.08 -30.43 34.98
N SER A 683 -0.12 -30.04 36.26
CA SER A 683 -0.97 -28.96 36.77
C SER A 683 -0.35 -28.26 37.98
N ALA A 684 -0.61 -26.95 38.13
CA ALA A 684 -0.14 -26.11 39.22
C ALA A 684 -1.30 -25.39 39.93
N LYS A 685 -1.18 -25.18 41.24
CA LYS A 685 -2.20 -24.47 42.04
C LYS A 685 -2.05 -22.95 41.95
N GLY A 686 -3.18 -22.25 41.81
CA GLY A 686 -3.28 -20.80 41.72
C GLY A 686 -4.30 -20.37 40.66
N SER A 687 -4.85 -19.18 40.83
CA SER A 687 -5.62 -18.49 39.79
C SER A 687 -4.66 -17.78 38.84
N PHE A 688 -4.85 -17.98 37.54
CA PHE A 688 -4.07 -17.36 36.47
C PHE A 688 -5.03 -16.73 35.45
N HIS A 689 -4.73 -15.52 35.00
CA HIS A 689 -5.53 -14.83 33.98
C HIS A 689 -4.97 -15.13 32.58
N LEU A 690 -5.85 -15.16 31.58
CA LEU A 690 -5.47 -15.28 30.17
C LEU A 690 -5.08 -13.89 29.62
N PRO A 691 -3.82 -13.68 29.20
CA PRO A 691 -3.43 -12.45 28.53
C PRO A 691 -4.13 -12.28 27.19
N VAL A 692 -4.82 -11.15 26.99
CA VAL A 692 -5.56 -10.83 25.74
C VAL A 692 -5.11 -9.54 25.05
N ALA A 693 -3.96 -8.98 25.44
CA ALA A 693 -3.39 -7.83 24.75
C ALA A 693 -2.69 -8.27 23.45
N LEU A 694 -1.78 -9.25 23.55
CA LEU A 694 -0.92 -9.72 22.45
C LEU A 694 -0.92 -11.26 22.34
N ILE A 695 -0.94 -11.79 21.11
CA ILE A 695 -0.29 -13.09 20.79
C ILE A 695 1.16 -12.78 20.43
N GLY A 696 2.12 -13.54 20.96
CA GLY A 696 3.53 -13.15 20.99
C GLY A 696 3.83 -12.14 22.11
N ALA A 697 4.84 -11.29 21.90
CA ALA A 697 5.19 -10.17 22.77
C ALA A 697 6.01 -9.11 22.02
N GLU A 698 6.03 -7.85 22.48
CA GLU A 698 6.87 -6.81 21.86
C GLU A 698 8.38 -7.09 22.07
N GLU A 699 8.73 -7.76 23.17
CA GLU A 699 10.07 -8.29 23.47
C GLU A 699 9.93 -9.71 24.04
N LYS A 700 10.90 -10.60 23.76
CA LYS A 700 10.88 -12.03 24.14
C LYS A 700 9.71 -12.87 23.57
N ALA A 701 9.15 -12.51 22.41
CA ALA A 701 8.23 -13.36 21.65
C ALA A 701 8.82 -14.75 21.34
N PHE A 702 7.95 -15.72 21.02
CA PHE A 702 8.38 -16.99 20.46
C PHE A 702 8.89 -16.85 19.04
N ARG A 703 9.89 -17.66 18.70
CA ARG A 703 10.43 -17.84 17.36
C ARG A 703 10.00 -19.21 16.84
N GLY A 704 9.33 -19.25 15.68
CA GLY A 704 8.66 -20.46 15.20
C GLY A 704 7.56 -20.17 14.18
N HIS A 705 6.73 -21.17 13.91
CA HIS A 705 5.52 -21.02 13.11
C HIS A 705 4.28 -21.29 13.97
N LEU A 706 3.17 -20.63 13.64
CA LEU A 706 1.88 -20.72 14.32
C LEU A 706 0.81 -21.01 13.28
N GLN A 707 0.10 -22.14 13.43
CA GLN A 707 -0.96 -22.54 12.51
C GLN A 707 -2.34 -22.07 12.97
N GLU A 708 -2.59 -22.06 14.27
CA GLU A 708 -3.93 -21.81 14.82
C GLU A 708 -3.84 -21.39 16.30
N VAL A 709 -4.75 -20.53 16.76
CA VAL A 709 -4.95 -20.17 18.18
C VAL A 709 -6.43 -20.14 18.51
N ARG A 710 -6.82 -20.72 19.64
CA ARG A 710 -8.21 -20.75 20.15
C ARG A 710 -8.23 -20.34 21.62
N PHE A 711 -9.04 -19.33 21.96
CA PHE A 711 -9.30 -18.91 23.34
C PHE A 711 -10.76 -19.21 23.70
N TRP A 712 -10.97 -19.83 24.85
CA TRP A 712 -12.27 -20.26 25.38
C TRP A 712 -12.56 -19.58 26.72
N SER A 713 -13.83 -19.25 26.98
CA SER A 713 -14.30 -18.70 28.26
C SER A 713 -14.73 -19.76 29.29
N GLN A 714 -14.26 -21.00 29.11
CA GLN A 714 -14.52 -22.13 30.00
C GLN A 714 -13.27 -23.01 30.12
N ASP A 715 -13.21 -23.83 31.16
CA ASP A 715 -12.19 -24.85 31.27
C ASP A 715 -12.53 -26.05 30.38
N ARG A 716 -11.51 -26.67 29.79
CA ARG A 716 -11.66 -27.78 28.83
C ARG A 716 -10.76 -28.96 29.18
N PRO A 717 -11.31 -30.04 29.77
CA PRO A 717 -10.59 -31.30 29.95
C PRO A 717 -10.62 -32.19 28.68
N ASP A 718 -11.51 -31.90 27.74
CA ASP A 718 -11.85 -32.68 26.54
C ASP A 718 -10.96 -32.36 25.31
N VAL A 719 -9.96 -31.51 25.50
CA VAL A 719 -9.06 -30.94 24.47
C VAL A 719 -8.52 -31.99 23.48
N ALA A 720 -8.14 -33.18 23.95
CA ALA A 720 -7.67 -34.28 23.09
C ALA A 720 -8.63 -34.66 21.95
N THR A 721 -9.94 -34.58 22.20
CA THR A 721 -10.96 -35.01 21.22
C THR A 721 -11.26 -33.96 20.16
N SER A 722 -11.15 -32.66 20.47
CA SER A 722 -11.50 -31.57 19.54
C SER A 722 -10.30 -30.83 18.92
N MET A 723 -9.05 -31.20 19.25
CA MET A 723 -7.87 -30.46 18.79
C MET A 723 -7.66 -30.51 17.25
N HIS A 724 -8.25 -31.49 16.56
CA HIS A 724 -8.19 -31.56 15.09
C HIS A 724 -9.48 -31.07 14.39
N ASP A 725 -10.53 -30.77 15.15
CA ASP A 725 -11.81 -30.31 14.60
C ASP A 725 -11.72 -28.86 14.10
N VAL A 726 -12.26 -28.60 12.92
CA VAL A 726 -12.56 -27.22 12.50
C VAL A 726 -13.80 -26.73 13.25
N LEU A 727 -13.70 -25.61 13.94
CA LEU A 727 -14.79 -25.10 14.78
C LEU A 727 -15.82 -24.29 13.99
N GLY A 728 -17.06 -24.29 14.48
CA GLY A 728 -18.09 -23.31 14.12
C GLY A 728 -18.11 -22.14 15.09
N LEU A 729 -19.08 -21.24 14.93
CA LEU A 729 -19.38 -20.23 15.95
C LEU A 729 -20.06 -20.90 17.15
N VAL A 730 -19.36 -20.97 18.28
CA VAL A 730 -19.84 -21.52 19.56
C VAL A 730 -19.77 -20.41 20.61
N PRO A 731 -20.78 -20.19 21.50
CA PRO A 731 -20.80 -19.04 22.42
C PRO A 731 -19.61 -18.96 23.38
N GLU A 732 -19.01 -20.09 23.73
CA GLU A 732 -17.89 -20.23 24.66
C GLU A 732 -16.53 -19.96 24.00
N LEU A 733 -16.49 -19.85 22.67
CA LEU A 733 -15.30 -19.54 21.89
C LEU A 733 -15.08 -18.02 21.90
N ARG A 734 -14.12 -17.59 22.71
CA ARG A 734 -13.84 -16.17 22.98
C ARG A 734 -12.92 -15.52 21.94
N GLY A 735 -12.11 -16.31 21.24
CA GLY A 735 -11.30 -15.85 20.10
C GLY A 735 -10.78 -17.04 19.29
N TYR A 736 -10.74 -16.90 17.96
CA TYR A 736 -10.33 -17.97 17.06
C TYR A 736 -9.58 -17.43 15.85
N TRP A 737 -8.28 -17.68 15.79
CA TRP A 737 -7.42 -17.27 14.67
C TRP A 737 -6.88 -18.51 13.95
N THR A 738 -7.18 -18.61 12.65
CA THR A 738 -6.82 -19.77 11.80
C THR A 738 -5.58 -19.52 10.93
N PHE A 739 -5.14 -18.26 10.84
CA PHE A 739 -4.01 -17.80 10.02
C PHE A 739 -4.05 -18.30 8.57
N GLU A 740 -5.26 -18.41 8.00
CA GLU A 740 -5.44 -18.81 6.61
C GLU A 740 -5.52 -17.61 5.66
N GLU A 741 -5.53 -16.36 6.16
CA GLU A 741 -5.56 -15.13 5.37
C GLU A 741 -4.48 -15.14 4.27
N GLY A 742 -3.25 -15.53 4.65
CA GLY A 742 -2.16 -15.88 3.73
C GLY A 742 -1.47 -14.71 3.03
N ALA A 743 -1.77 -13.47 3.44
CA ALA A 743 -1.10 -12.22 3.08
C ALA A 743 -1.62 -11.03 3.93
N GLY A 744 -0.82 -9.97 4.02
CA GLY A 744 -1.20 -8.67 4.61
C GLY A 744 -0.74 -8.45 6.05
N GLU A 745 -1.10 -7.32 6.65
CA GLU A 745 -0.66 -6.91 7.99
C GLU A 745 -1.68 -7.21 9.10
N TYR A 746 -2.75 -7.94 8.78
CA TYR A 746 -3.91 -8.11 9.66
C TYR A 746 -4.34 -9.56 9.73
N VAL A 747 -4.73 -10.00 10.92
CA VAL A 747 -5.43 -11.27 11.15
C VAL A 747 -6.84 -10.99 11.67
N ASP A 748 -7.76 -11.88 11.35
CA ASP A 748 -9.17 -11.77 11.67
C ASP A 748 -9.58 -12.85 12.69
N ASP A 749 -10.30 -12.43 13.73
CA ASP A 749 -10.93 -13.35 14.67
C ASP A 749 -12.20 -13.95 14.04
N MET A 750 -12.19 -15.26 13.82
CA MET A 750 -13.30 -16.04 13.29
C MET A 750 -14.45 -16.19 14.29
N ALA A 751 -14.21 -16.03 15.60
CA ALA A 751 -15.27 -15.96 16.62
C ALA A 751 -16.02 -14.61 16.58
N GLY A 752 -15.38 -13.57 16.00
CA GLY A 752 -15.96 -12.23 15.84
C GLY A 752 -16.13 -11.45 17.15
N GLN A 753 -15.39 -11.82 18.18
CA GLN A 753 -15.40 -11.23 19.52
C GLN A 753 -14.33 -10.14 19.69
N PHE A 754 -13.19 -10.30 19.02
CA PHE A 754 -12.08 -9.34 19.00
C PHE A 754 -12.08 -8.49 17.73
N PRO A 755 -11.56 -7.25 17.79
CA PRO A 755 -11.36 -6.44 16.60
C PRO A 755 -10.28 -7.05 15.70
N ARG A 756 -10.31 -6.69 14.42
CA ARG A 756 -9.27 -7.08 13.47
C ARG A 756 -7.88 -6.67 13.99
N SER A 757 -7.01 -7.65 14.15
CA SER A 757 -5.78 -7.52 14.91
C SER A 757 -4.58 -7.26 13.98
N VAL A 758 -3.67 -6.36 14.35
CA VAL A 758 -2.49 -6.04 13.53
C VAL A 758 -1.36 -7.01 13.85
N ALA A 759 -0.76 -7.59 12.81
CA ALA A 759 0.37 -8.49 12.88
C ALA A 759 1.68 -7.71 12.60
N VAL A 760 2.64 -7.77 13.52
CA VAL A 760 3.87 -6.96 13.54
C VAL A 760 5.09 -7.89 13.64
N ASN A 761 6.12 -7.66 12.82
CA ASN A 761 7.36 -8.47 12.76
C ASN A 761 7.11 -9.98 12.59
N VAL A 762 6.12 -10.33 11.77
CA VAL A 762 5.73 -11.71 11.43
C VAL A 762 5.53 -11.83 9.92
N ASP A 763 5.85 -13.00 9.37
CA ASP A 763 5.77 -13.29 7.94
C ASP A 763 4.70 -14.35 7.64
N TRP A 764 4.00 -14.20 6.51
CA TRP A 764 3.12 -15.26 6.00
C TRP A 764 3.93 -16.33 5.27
N VAL A 765 3.88 -17.56 5.75
CA VAL A 765 4.49 -18.72 5.10
C VAL A 765 3.39 -19.59 4.50
N ARG A 766 3.36 -19.72 3.17
CA ARG A 766 2.42 -20.60 2.47
C ARG A 766 2.96 -22.02 2.37
N TYR A 767 2.07 -23.01 2.37
CA TYR A 767 2.43 -24.44 2.28
C TYR A 767 2.77 -24.88 0.84
N SER A 768 3.88 -24.36 0.32
CA SER A 768 4.52 -24.91 -0.88
C SER A 768 5.05 -26.33 -0.63
N THR A 769 5.38 -27.09 -1.68
CA THR A 769 6.05 -28.39 -1.56
C THR A 769 7.32 -28.33 -0.70
N ALA A 770 8.11 -27.27 -0.81
CA ALA A 770 9.30 -27.06 0.03
C ALA A 770 8.93 -26.76 1.50
N THR A 771 7.85 -26.01 1.72
CA THR A 771 7.34 -25.75 3.08
C THR A 771 6.85 -27.03 3.76
N VAL A 772 6.11 -27.88 3.03
CA VAL A 772 5.62 -29.17 3.54
C VAL A 772 6.79 -30.11 3.89
N GLN A 773 7.88 -30.09 3.12
CA GLN A 773 9.09 -30.86 3.44
C GLN A 773 9.78 -30.42 4.74
N VAL A 774 9.64 -29.15 5.15
CA VAL A 774 10.28 -28.60 6.37
C VAL A 774 9.35 -28.63 7.58
N LEU A 775 8.08 -28.25 7.41
CA LEU A 775 7.10 -28.15 8.50
C LEU A 775 6.26 -29.42 8.69
N GLY A 776 6.28 -30.34 7.73
CA GLY A 776 5.32 -31.44 7.65
C GLY A 776 3.93 -30.99 7.18
N ASP A 777 2.96 -31.89 7.26
CA ASP A 777 1.56 -31.56 7.02
C ASP A 777 1.02 -30.60 8.11
N PRO A 778 0.20 -29.60 7.75
CA PRO A 778 -0.39 -28.68 8.73
C PRO A 778 -1.30 -29.41 9.74
N PRO A 779 -1.18 -29.15 11.06
CA PRO A 779 -1.69 -30.03 12.12
C PRO A 779 -3.20 -29.92 12.42
N THR A 780 -3.85 -28.87 11.94
CA THR A 780 -5.31 -28.67 12.04
C THR A 780 -5.94 -28.78 10.66
N ALA A 781 -7.20 -29.22 10.56
CA ALA A 781 -7.92 -29.19 9.29
C ALA A 781 -8.21 -27.74 8.85
N SER A 782 -8.25 -27.47 7.54
CA SER A 782 -8.41 -26.10 7.04
C SER A 782 -9.83 -25.56 7.25
N TYR A 783 -9.92 -24.39 7.89
CA TYR A 783 -11.18 -23.69 8.13
C TYR A 783 -11.82 -23.21 6.82
N ARG A 784 -11.01 -22.68 5.91
CA ARG A 784 -11.38 -22.34 4.53
C ARG A 784 -11.93 -23.57 3.81
N GLN A 785 -11.25 -24.72 3.83
CA GLN A 785 -11.71 -25.93 3.14
C GLN A 785 -13.08 -26.41 3.63
N ARG A 786 -13.34 -26.43 4.94
CA ARG A 786 -14.68 -26.74 5.49
C ARG A 786 -15.73 -25.73 5.04
N ASN A 787 -15.36 -24.45 5.01
CA ASN A 787 -16.24 -23.34 4.64
C ASN A 787 -16.18 -22.98 3.16
N MET A 788 -15.72 -23.88 2.27
CA MET A 788 -15.74 -23.66 0.82
C MET A 788 -17.17 -23.70 0.26
N CYS A 789 -17.36 -23.03 -0.89
CA CYS A 789 -18.56 -23.22 -1.67
C CYS A 789 -18.61 -24.65 -2.24
N LYS A 790 -19.42 -25.52 -1.62
CA LYS A 790 -19.67 -26.90 -2.09
C LYS A 790 -19.99 -26.98 -3.59
N VAL A 791 -20.64 -25.95 -4.15
CA VAL A 791 -20.92 -25.83 -5.59
C VAL A 791 -19.63 -25.65 -6.39
N VAL A 792 -18.74 -24.73 -5.96
CA VAL A 792 -17.46 -24.49 -6.64
C VAL A 792 -16.54 -25.71 -6.51
N THR A 793 -16.41 -26.32 -5.32
CA THR A 793 -15.64 -27.56 -5.13
C THR A 793 -16.14 -28.68 -6.04
N LYS A 794 -17.46 -28.85 -6.18
CA LYS A 794 -18.06 -29.83 -7.11
C LYS A 794 -17.78 -29.49 -8.58
N ARG A 795 -17.82 -28.20 -8.97
CA ARG A 795 -17.47 -27.75 -10.34
C ARG A 795 -15.98 -27.97 -10.63
N ALA A 796 -15.09 -27.64 -9.70
CA ALA A 796 -13.66 -27.86 -9.81
C ALA A 796 -13.33 -29.36 -9.91
N PHE A 797 -13.95 -30.22 -9.10
CA PHE A 797 -13.81 -31.68 -9.21
C PHE A 797 -14.30 -32.22 -10.56
N LEU A 798 -15.44 -31.74 -11.06
CA LEU A 798 -15.94 -32.12 -12.40
C LEU A 798 -15.02 -31.63 -13.52
N ALA A 799 -14.46 -30.42 -13.40
CA ALA A 799 -13.47 -29.88 -14.33
C ALA A 799 -12.17 -30.70 -14.31
N LEU A 800 -11.64 -31.02 -13.12
CA LEU A 800 -10.47 -31.89 -12.96
C LEU A 800 -10.71 -33.27 -13.58
N LYS A 801 -11.87 -33.89 -13.31
CA LYS A 801 -12.26 -35.18 -13.90
C LYS A 801 -12.43 -35.10 -15.43
N HIS A 802 -12.86 -33.95 -15.96
CA HIS A 802 -12.91 -33.68 -17.39
C HIS A 802 -11.51 -33.51 -18.00
N HIS A 803 -10.61 -32.77 -17.34
CA HIS A 803 -9.21 -32.64 -17.73
C HIS A 803 -8.46 -33.97 -17.68
N GLN A 804 -8.66 -34.81 -16.66
CA GLN A 804 -8.09 -36.16 -16.60
C GLN A 804 -8.58 -37.05 -17.74
N ARG A 805 -9.87 -36.94 -18.12
CA ARG A 805 -10.47 -37.69 -19.24
C ARG A 805 -10.03 -37.21 -20.63
N ASN A 806 -9.66 -35.94 -20.77
CA ASN A 806 -9.29 -35.30 -22.04
C ASN A 806 -7.80 -34.88 -22.09
N GLY A 807 -7.01 -35.26 -21.11
CA GLY A 807 -5.60 -34.89 -21.00
C GLY A 807 -4.74 -35.66 -21.99
N LYS A 808 -3.56 -35.11 -22.28
CA LYS A 808 -2.51 -35.83 -23.00
C LYS A 808 -1.57 -36.48 -22.01
N VAL A 809 -1.22 -37.73 -22.28
CA VAL A 809 -0.29 -38.53 -21.46
C VAL A 809 0.81 -39.04 -22.36
N LYS A 810 2.05 -39.05 -21.87
CA LYS A 810 3.19 -39.64 -22.57
C LYS A 810 3.00 -41.16 -22.66
N CYS A 811 3.25 -41.73 -23.84
CA CYS A 811 3.10 -43.16 -24.08
C CYS A 811 3.91 -43.99 -23.06
N SER A 812 3.24 -44.91 -22.34
CA SER A 812 3.88 -45.72 -21.29
C SER A 812 4.86 -46.76 -21.85
N LEU A 813 4.78 -47.04 -23.15
CA LEU A 813 5.75 -47.88 -23.87
C LEU A 813 7.02 -47.10 -24.29
N GLY A 814 7.17 -45.83 -23.88
CA GLY A 814 8.40 -45.06 -23.99
C GLY A 814 8.66 -44.39 -25.35
N CYS A 815 7.72 -44.39 -26.30
CA CYS A 815 7.95 -43.88 -27.65
C CYS A 815 7.91 -42.34 -27.79
N GLY A 816 7.97 -41.59 -26.69
CA GLY A 816 8.04 -40.12 -26.66
C GLY A 816 6.79 -39.34 -27.06
N LEU A 817 5.79 -39.96 -27.68
CA LEU A 817 4.56 -39.31 -28.13
C LEU A 817 3.61 -38.98 -26.96
N GLU A 818 3.04 -37.77 -27.00
CA GLU A 818 1.95 -37.34 -26.12
C GLU A 818 0.60 -37.62 -26.80
N VAL A 819 -0.20 -38.50 -26.18
CA VAL A 819 -1.44 -39.03 -26.76
C VAL A 819 -2.60 -38.72 -25.82
N ASP A 820 -3.75 -38.32 -26.36
CA ASP A 820 -4.96 -38.11 -25.56
C ASP A 820 -5.33 -39.40 -24.82
N THR A 821 -5.68 -39.32 -23.52
CA THR A 821 -5.94 -40.51 -22.67
C THR A 821 -6.93 -41.50 -23.28
N LYS A 822 -7.95 -41.00 -24.02
CA LYS A 822 -8.96 -41.83 -24.73
C LYS A 822 -8.40 -42.62 -25.92
N LEU A 823 -7.29 -42.16 -26.50
CA LEU A 823 -6.62 -42.75 -27.66
C LEU A 823 -5.39 -43.57 -27.26
N LEU A 824 -4.96 -43.51 -26.00
CA LEU A 824 -3.76 -44.20 -25.52
C LEU A 824 -3.81 -45.72 -25.73
N GLU A 825 -4.96 -46.37 -25.52
CA GLU A 825 -5.14 -47.80 -25.83
C GLU A 825 -4.99 -48.11 -27.32
N ARG A 826 -5.59 -47.28 -28.19
CA ARG A 826 -5.49 -47.44 -29.65
C ARG A 826 -4.04 -47.26 -30.07
N HIS A 827 -3.36 -46.26 -29.53
CA HIS A 827 -1.94 -46.02 -29.76
C HIS A 827 -1.09 -47.22 -29.34
N HIS A 828 -1.25 -47.75 -28.13
CA HIS A 828 -0.52 -48.95 -27.69
C HIS A 828 -0.77 -50.17 -28.59
N LYS A 829 -1.99 -50.35 -29.11
CA LYS A 829 -2.37 -51.52 -29.93
C LYS A 829 -1.95 -51.41 -31.40
N LEU A 830 -1.99 -50.23 -32.00
CA LEU A 830 -1.84 -50.03 -33.46
C LEU A 830 -0.67 -49.12 -33.83
N ASP A 831 -0.56 -47.95 -33.18
CA ASP A 831 0.24 -46.84 -33.68
C ASP A 831 1.65 -46.77 -33.04
N CYS A 832 1.84 -47.34 -31.85
CA CYS A 832 3.08 -47.24 -31.09
C CYS A 832 4.22 -48.05 -31.76
N PRO A 833 5.40 -47.45 -32.01
CA PRO A 833 6.59 -48.17 -32.50
C PRO A 833 7.12 -49.25 -31.55
N HIS A 834 6.92 -49.07 -30.24
CA HIS A 834 7.36 -50.02 -29.21
C HIS A 834 6.28 -51.02 -28.79
N ARG A 835 5.14 -51.09 -29.49
CA ARG A 835 4.16 -52.15 -29.26
C ARG A 835 4.78 -53.52 -29.53
N THR A 836 4.44 -54.50 -28.71
CA THR A 836 4.80 -55.91 -28.94
C THR A 836 3.90 -56.50 -30.01
N MET A 837 4.51 -57.22 -30.96
CA MET A 837 3.82 -57.99 -31.99
C MET A 837 4.50 -59.33 -32.18
N ILE A 838 3.73 -60.33 -32.63
CA ILE A 838 4.27 -61.64 -33.02
C ILE A 838 4.89 -61.48 -34.41
N CYS A 839 6.01 -62.15 -34.66
CA CYS A 839 6.63 -62.19 -35.98
C CYS A 839 5.62 -62.62 -37.06
N ARG A 840 5.68 -61.97 -38.22
CA ARG A 840 4.78 -62.19 -39.36
C ARG A 840 4.89 -63.58 -39.98
N GLU A 841 6.02 -64.25 -39.81
CA GLU A 841 6.22 -65.59 -40.35
C GLU A 841 5.45 -66.62 -39.51
N PRO A 842 4.55 -67.41 -40.12
CA PRO A 842 3.80 -68.43 -39.40
C PRO A 842 4.75 -69.42 -38.72
N TYR A 843 4.40 -69.82 -37.50
CA TYR A 843 5.19 -70.70 -36.62
C TYR A 843 6.50 -70.12 -36.06
N CYS A 844 6.87 -68.87 -36.34
CA CYS A 844 8.06 -68.26 -35.71
C CYS A 844 7.88 -68.01 -34.20
N GLY A 845 6.66 -67.65 -33.78
CA GLY A 845 6.27 -67.50 -32.36
C GLY A 845 6.93 -66.35 -31.59
N HIS A 846 8.01 -65.76 -32.09
CA HIS A 846 8.76 -64.70 -31.43
C HIS A 846 7.91 -63.44 -31.24
N VAL A 847 7.89 -62.94 -29.99
CA VAL A 847 7.28 -61.65 -29.62
C VAL A 847 8.37 -60.58 -29.61
N ILE A 848 8.23 -59.59 -30.48
CA ILE A 848 9.21 -58.52 -30.71
C ILE A 848 8.53 -57.16 -30.74
N LYS A 849 9.27 -56.06 -30.55
CA LYS A 849 8.71 -54.72 -30.72
C LYS A 849 8.54 -54.42 -32.21
N ALA A 850 7.53 -53.64 -32.57
CA ALA A 850 7.26 -53.31 -33.97
C ALA A 850 8.43 -52.57 -34.66
N CYS A 851 9.20 -51.77 -33.91
CA CYS A 851 10.44 -51.15 -34.39
C CYS A 851 11.56 -52.17 -34.71
N ASP A 852 11.56 -53.32 -34.05
CA ASP A 852 12.61 -54.35 -34.16
C ASP A 852 12.27 -55.41 -35.23
N GLN A 853 11.05 -55.37 -35.81
CA GLN A 853 10.60 -56.27 -36.87
C GLN A 853 11.58 -56.35 -38.06
N PRO A 854 12.18 -55.26 -38.60
CA PRO A 854 13.12 -55.36 -39.71
C PRO A 854 14.43 -56.08 -39.33
N ALA A 855 14.89 -55.91 -38.10
CA ALA A 855 16.09 -56.59 -37.59
C ALA A 855 15.84 -58.08 -37.35
N HIS A 856 14.66 -58.43 -36.82
CA HIS A 856 14.23 -59.82 -36.71
C HIS A 856 13.97 -60.45 -38.08
N ASP A 857 13.38 -59.76 -39.05
CA ASP A 857 13.14 -60.27 -40.41
C ASP A 857 14.45 -60.72 -41.09
N ALA A 858 15.56 -60.02 -40.84
CA ALA A 858 16.89 -60.38 -41.36
C ALA A 858 17.54 -61.61 -40.67
N THR A 859 17.07 -61.96 -39.47
CA THR A 859 17.62 -63.03 -38.61
C THR A 859 16.66 -64.20 -38.38
N CYS A 860 15.41 -64.09 -38.82
CA CYS A 860 14.39 -65.13 -38.67
C CYS A 860 14.71 -66.38 -39.50
N ASP A 861 15.01 -67.49 -38.82
CA ASP A 861 15.40 -68.75 -39.46
C ASP A 861 14.29 -69.32 -40.36
N LEU A 862 13.01 -69.19 -39.99
CA LEU A 862 11.90 -69.62 -40.83
C LEU A 862 11.77 -68.78 -42.10
N ARG A 863 12.09 -67.48 -42.03
CA ARG A 863 12.13 -66.63 -43.22
C ARG A 863 13.26 -67.03 -44.15
N ARG A 864 14.47 -67.24 -43.60
CA ARG A 864 15.63 -67.76 -44.33
C ARG A 864 15.34 -69.13 -44.95
N LEU A 865 14.65 -70.02 -44.25
CA LEU A 865 14.22 -71.32 -44.78
C LEU A 865 13.21 -71.18 -45.92
N ARG A 866 12.20 -70.31 -45.79
CA ARG A 866 11.25 -70.04 -46.88
C ARG A 866 11.95 -69.45 -48.10
N ASP A 867 12.81 -68.46 -47.90
CA ASP A 867 13.47 -67.74 -48.98
C ASP A 867 14.51 -68.63 -49.68
N THR A 868 15.19 -69.54 -48.96
CA THR A 868 16.05 -70.57 -49.57
C THR A 868 15.25 -71.64 -50.34
N LEU A 869 14.13 -72.14 -49.80
CA LEU A 869 13.23 -73.06 -50.52
C LEU A 869 12.65 -72.43 -51.79
N ALA A 870 12.28 -71.14 -51.74
CA ALA A 870 11.84 -70.39 -52.91
C ALA A 870 12.96 -70.26 -53.95
N ALA A 871 14.18 -69.89 -53.54
CA ALA A 871 15.33 -69.82 -54.44
C ALA A 871 15.70 -71.18 -55.06
N GLU A 872 15.50 -72.28 -54.34
CA GLU A 872 15.66 -73.63 -54.88
C GLU A 872 14.56 -74.00 -55.89
N TYR A 873 13.29 -73.64 -55.59
CA TYR A 873 12.16 -73.83 -56.49
C TYR A 873 12.38 -73.08 -57.82
N TYR A 874 12.81 -71.81 -57.77
CA TYR A 874 13.13 -71.04 -58.97
C TYR A 874 14.29 -71.67 -59.75
N ARG A 875 15.40 -72.07 -59.11
CA ARG A 875 16.54 -72.73 -59.81
C ARG A 875 16.18 -74.04 -60.51
N LYS A 876 15.19 -74.78 -60.00
CA LYS A 876 14.71 -76.04 -60.59
C LYS A 876 13.76 -75.83 -61.77
N HIS A 877 13.03 -74.71 -61.80
CA HIS A 877 12.06 -74.35 -62.85
C HIS A 877 12.59 -73.30 -63.85
N GLU A 878 13.77 -72.75 -63.63
CA GLU A 878 14.50 -71.88 -64.56
C GLU A 878 14.53 -72.47 -65.97
N LEU A 879 14.06 -71.70 -66.95
CA LEU A 879 14.08 -72.10 -68.35
C LEU A 879 15.51 -71.99 -68.89
N VAL A 880 15.99 -73.07 -69.52
CA VAL A 880 17.31 -73.12 -70.15
C VAL A 880 17.18 -73.64 -71.58
N GLN A 881 17.94 -73.06 -72.50
CA GLN A 881 17.92 -73.49 -73.90
C GLN A 881 18.53 -74.88 -74.07
N CYS A 882 17.95 -75.67 -74.98
CA CYS A 882 18.43 -77.01 -75.26
C CYS A 882 19.84 -77.00 -75.89
N PRO A 883 20.85 -77.66 -75.28
CA PRO A 883 22.22 -77.63 -75.80
C PRO A 883 22.43 -78.42 -77.09
N PHE A 884 21.41 -79.12 -77.60
CA PHE A 884 21.40 -79.68 -78.96
C PHE A 884 20.89 -78.68 -80.02
N GLY A 885 20.74 -77.40 -79.67
CA GLY A 885 20.42 -76.33 -80.61
C GLY A 885 19.04 -76.45 -81.27
N CYS A 886 18.06 -77.04 -80.59
CA CYS A 886 16.70 -77.19 -81.13
C CYS A 886 15.83 -75.93 -80.98
N GLY A 887 16.36 -74.85 -80.39
CA GLY A 887 15.68 -73.55 -80.23
C GLY A 887 14.61 -73.48 -79.12
N LEU A 888 14.40 -74.56 -78.37
CA LEU A 888 13.39 -74.61 -77.29
C LEU A 888 14.00 -74.29 -75.93
N GLU A 889 13.30 -73.44 -75.17
CA GLU A 889 13.55 -73.14 -73.76
C GLU A 889 12.75 -74.09 -72.87
N ILE A 890 13.46 -74.82 -71.99
CA ILE A 890 12.89 -75.92 -71.21
C ILE A 890 13.30 -75.74 -69.76
N ALA A 891 12.35 -75.89 -68.84
CA ALA A 891 12.63 -75.86 -67.40
C ALA A 891 13.75 -76.87 -67.05
N ARG A 892 14.76 -76.44 -66.30
CA ARG A 892 15.98 -77.22 -66.04
C ARG A 892 15.70 -78.64 -65.54
N LYS A 893 14.67 -78.84 -64.71
CA LYS A 893 14.14 -80.16 -64.29
C LYS A 893 13.69 -81.08 -65.42
N ALA A 894 13.10 -80.55 -66.49
CA ALA A 894 12.57 -81.31 -67.64
C ALA A 894 13.60 -81.54 -68.75
N LEU A 895 14.71 -80.80 -68.75
CA LEU A 895 15.76 -80.87 -69.77
C LEU A 895 16.31 -82.30 -70.04
N PRO A 896 16.50 -83.20 -69.04
CA PRO A 896 16.97 -84.56 -69.30
C PRO A 896 15.96 -85.40 -70.10
N LYS A 897 14.66 -85.26 -69.82
CA LYS A 897 13.59 -85.93 -70.56
C LYS A 897 13.54 -85.42 -72.00
N HIS A 898 13.58 -84.10 -72.16
CA HIS A 898 13.58 -83.47 -73.47
C HIS A 898 14.72 -84.00 -74.37
N ARG A 899 15.95 -84.02 -73.85
CA ARG A 899 17.14 -84.53 -74.57
C ARG A 899 16.96 -85.98 -75.04
N LYS A 900 16.30 -86.83 -74.26
CA LYS A 900 16.20 -88.29 -74.53
C LYS A 900 15.07 -88.65 -75.50
N SER A 901 13.89 -88.01 -75.40
CA SER A 901 12.68 -88.47 -76.11
C SER A 901 11.94 -87.42 -76.94
N GLU A 902 12.22 -86.12 -76.77
CA GLU A 902 11.38 -85.05 -77.34
C GLU A 902 12.16 -84.09 -78.26
N CYS A 903 13.48 -84.02 -78.13
CA CYS A 903 14.32 -83.15 -78.97
C CYS A 903 14.25 -83.56 -80.45
N SER A 904 13.91 -82.61 -81.34
CA SER A 904 13.87 -82.78 -82.80
C SER A 904 15.27 -82.90 -83.43
N ASN A 905 16.30 -82.40 -82.75
CA ASN A 905 17.70 -82.53 -83.13
C ASN A 905 18.39 -83.78 -82.53
N ARG A 906 17.66 -84.68 -81.85
CA ARG A 906 18.25 -85.94 -81.37
C ARG A 906 18.70 -86.81 -82.54
N LEU A 907 19.75 -87.60 -82.33
CA LEU A 907 20.17 -88.64 -83.26
C LEU A 907 19.33 -89.90 -83.03
N VAL A 908 18.81 -90.49 -84.10
CA VAL A 908 18.08 -91.76 -84.12
C VAL A 908 18.62 -92.69 -85.20
N LEU A 909 18.43 -93.99 -85.04
CA LEU A 909 18.81 -95.00 -86.03
C LEU A 909 17.65 -95.22 -87.02
N CYS A 910 17.98 -95.61 -88.26
CA CYS A 910 16.99 -96.04 -89.24
C CYS A 910 16.69 -97.54 -89.09
N ASP A 911 15.46 -97.88 -88.73
CA ASP A 911 15.01 -99.27 -88.54
C ASP A 911 15.07 -100.12 -89.83
N LYS A 912 15.22 -99.48 -91.01
CA LYS A 912 15.23 -100.14 -92.33
C LYS A 912 16.62 -100.33 -92.94
N CYS A 913 17.62 -99.52 -92.55
CA CYS A 913 18.98 -99.57 -93.11
C CYS A 913 20.12 -99.41 -92.07
N GLY A 914 19.80 -99.25 -90.78
CA GLY A 914 20.75 -99.25 -89.67
C GLY A 914 21.56 -97.97 -89.44
N ARG A 915 21.54 -96.98 -90.35
CA ARG A 915 22.34 -95.74 -90.19
C ARG A 915 21.68 -94.72 -89.25
N SER A 916 22.50 -93.98 -88.50
CA SER A 916 22.04 -92.89 -87.62
C SER A 916 21.88 -91.57 -88.37
N TYR A 917 20.82 -90.82 -88.04
CA TYR A 917 20.53 -89.51 -88.62
C TYR A 917 19.75 -88.64 -87.60
N VAL A 918 19.64 -87.33 -87.85
CA VAL A 918 18.93 -86.39 -86.96
C VAL A 918 17.41 -86.54 -87.14
N GLN A 919 16.63 -86.72 -86.08
CA GLN A 919 15.19 -87.04 -86.14
C GLN A 919 14.37 -86.13 -87.07
N ARG A 920 14.62 -84.81 -87.10
CA ARG A 920 13.91 -83.90 -88.03
C ARG A 920 14.10 -84.25 -89.52
N ASN A 921 15.17 -84.97 -89.87
CA ASN A 921 15.49 -85.38 -91.23
C ASN A 921 14.89 -86.75 -91.63
N THR A 922 14.10 -87.44 -90.78
CA THR A 922 13.49 -88.77 -91.08
C THR A 922 12.90 -88.85 -92.47
N ARG A 923 12.03 -87.89 -92.82
CA ARG A 923 11.32 -87.88 -94.11
C ARG A 923 12.26 -87.72 -95.31
N ARG A 924 13.38 -87.01 -95.16
CA ARG A 924 14.41 -86.90 -96.21
C ARG A 924 15.16 -88.21 -96.36
N HIS A 925 15.50 -88.85 -95.24
CA HIS A 925 16.16 -90.15 -95.23
C HIS A 925 15.32 -91.21 -95.96
N ASP A 926 14.07 -91.44 -95.52
CA ASP A 926 13.14 -92.41 -96.13
C ASP A 926 12.93 -92.20 -97.64
N LEU A 927 12.86 -90.94 -98.09
CA LEU A 927 12.56 -90.62 -99.49
C LEU A 927 13.77 -90.71 -100.42
N ARG A 928 14.95 -90.25 -99.99
CA ARG A 928 16.12 -90.04 -100.87
C ARG A 928 17.38 -90.82 -100.52
N GLU A 929 17.53 -91.29 -99.27
CA GLU A 929 18.81 -91.78 -98.73
C GLU A 929 18.66 -93.15 -98.03
N CYS A 930 17.50 -93.81 -98.22
CA CYS A 930 17.19 -95.12 -97.65
C CYS A 930 17.18 -96.19 -98.76
N ASP A 931 18.19 -97.06 -98.71
CA ASP A 931 18.48 -98.07 -99.74
C ASP A 931 17.76 -99.42 -99.47
N ALA A 932 16.74 -99.41 -98.60
CA ALA A 932 16.07 -100.63 -98.14
C ALA A 932 15.27 -101.32 -99.28
N PRO A 933 15.37 -102.66 -99.46
CA PRO A 933 14.78 -103.36 -100.61
C PRO A 933 13.27 -103.12 -100.80
N GLN A 934 12.53 -103.04 -99.68
CA GLN A 934 11.08 -102.84 -99.65
C GLN A 934 10.66 -101.44 -100.15
N VAL A 935 11.49 -100.42 -99.92
CA VAL A 935 11.25 -99.05 -100.36
C VAL A 935 11.53 -98.91 -101.86
N LEU A 936 12.54 -99.62 -102.37
CA LEU A 936 12.86 -99.69 -103.80
C LEU A 936 11.76 -100.40 -104.60
N ALA A 937 11.23 -101.52 -104.11
CA ALA A 937 10.10 -102.23 -104.74
C ALA A 937 8.85 -101.34 -104.87
N THR A 938 8.51 -100.59 -103.81
CA THR A 938 7.36 -99.67 -103.80
C THR A 938 7.54 -98.52 -104.79
N LYS A 939 8.77 -97.97 -104.92
CA LYS A 939 9.10 -96.95 -105.93
C LYS A 939 8.88 -97.45 -107.36
N LEU A 940 9.30 -98.68 -107.67
CA LEU A 940 9.05 -99.32 -108.99
C LEU A 940 7.56 -99.54 -109.26
N MET A 941 6.76 -99.85 -108.22
CA MET A 941 5.32 -100.05 -108.34
C MET A 941 4.57 -98.74 -108.66
N VAL A 942 4.97 -97.62 -108.04
CA VAL A 942 4.42 -96.28 -108.34
C VAL A 942 4.75 -95.81 -109.77
N VAL A 943 5.93 -96.15 -110.29
CA VAL A 943 6.30 -95.87 -111.70
C VAL A 943 5.43 -96.68 -112.68
N ARG A 944 5.14 -97.95 -112.37
CA ARG A 944 4.19 -98.78 -113.15
C ARG A 944 2.73 -98.35 -113.03
N ALA A 945 2.36 -97.65 -111.95
CA ALA A 945 1.02 -97.08 -111.78
C ALA A 945 0.83 -95.80 -112.62
N ARG A 946 1.82 -94.89 -112.62
CA ARG A 946 1.75 -93.65 -113.42
C ARG A 946 1.67 -93.91 -114.93
N THR A 947 2.43 -94.88 -115.44
CA THR A 947 2.37 -95.31 -116.85
C THR A 947 1.05 -95.99 -117.25
N ARG A 948 0.17 -96.35 -116.29
CA ARG A 948 -1.22 -96.80 -116.56
C ARG A 948 -2.26 -95.67 -116.45
N GLN A 949 -1.86 -94.52 -115.89
CA GLN A 949 -2.75 -93.38 -115.68
C GLN A 949 -2.70 -92.41 -116.87
N GLU A 950 -1.54 -92.29 -117.52
CA GLU A 950 -1.35 -91.48 -118.74
C GLU A 950 -2.13 -91.99 -119.97
N SER A 951 -2.66 -93.22 -119.96
CA SER A 951 -3.42 -93.81 -121.08
C SER A 951 -4.95 -93.72 -120.94
N ARG A 952 -5.49 -92.91 -120.01
CA ARG A 952 -6.93 -92.84 -119.73
C ARG A 952 -7.59 -91.44 -119.73
N GLU A 953 -6.85 -90.34 -119.93
CA GLU A 953 -7.42 -88.98 -119.86
C GLU A 953 -7.12 -88.10 -121.10
N HIS A 954 -8.15 -87.95 -121.93
CA HIS A 954 -8.53 -86.80 -122.79
C HIS A 954 -10.05 -86.67 -122.60
N PRO A 955 -10.71 -85.47 -122.61
CA PRO A 955 -10.39 -84.30 -123.46
C PRO A 955 -10.63 -82.87 -122.85
N GLY A 956 -10.23 -81.81 -123.57
CA GLY A 956 -10.95 -80.50 -123.57
C GLY A 956 -10.41 -79.33 -122.70
N PRO A 957 -10.30 -78.06 -123.20
CA PRO A 957 -9.66 -76.94 -122.46
C PRO A 957 -10.54 -75.71 -122.13
N ARG A 958 -10.14 -74.84 -121.15
CA ARG A 958 -10.20 -73.34 -121.18
C ARG A 958 -9.73 -72.56 -119.90
N HIS A 959 -8.71 -71.70 -120.09
CA HIS A 959 -8.41 -70.31 -119.59
C HIS A 959 -8.82 -69.65 -118.22
N ARG A 960 -7.86 -68.80 -117.73
CA ARG A 960 -7.94 -67.45 -117.04
C ARG A 960 -8.29 -67.38 -115.52
N THR A 961 -7.84 -66.42 -114.66
CA THR A 961 -6.68 -65.45 -114.56
C THR A 961 -6.67 -64.69 -113.20
N LYS A 962 -5.48 -64.26 -112.69
CA LYS A 962 -5.21 -63.07 -111.77
C LYS A 962 -5.82 -63.09 -110.33
N SER A 963 -5.41 -62.33 -109.29
CA SER A 963 -4.24 -61.48 -108.92
C SER A 963 -4.37 -61.09 -107.40
N ALA A 964 -3.36 -61.18 -106.52
CA ALA A 964 -2.35 -60.18 -106.09
C ALA A 964 -2.73 -59.23 -104.91
N GLY A 965 -1.73 -58.93 -104.05
CA GLY A 965 -1.68 -57.91 -102.97
C GLY A 965 -2.19 -58.33 -101.58
N ASP A 966 -1.82 -57.75 -100.42
CA ASP A 966 -0.76 -56.81 -99.95
C ASP A 966 -0.91 -56.71 -98.40
N VAL A 967 0.02 -56.31 -97.50
CA VAL A 967 1.48 -56.03 -97.47
C VAL A 967 1.97 -56.02 -95.98
N LEU A 968 3.27 -56.33 -95.73
CA LEU A 968 4.06 -56.23 -94.47
C LEU A 968 3.57 -56.97 -93.20
#